data_AF-A0A1Q3GPY0-F1
#
_entry.id   AF-A0A1Q3GPY0-F1
#
_cell.length_a   1.000
_cell.length_b   1.000
_cell.length_c   1.000
_cell.angle_alpha   90.00
_cell.angle_beta   90.00
_cell.angle_gamma   90.00
#
_symmetry.space_group_name_H-M   'P 1'
#
loop_
_entity.id
_entity.type
_entity.pdbx_description
1 polymer ?
#
loop_
_entity_poly.entity_id
_entity_poly.type
_entity_poly.pdbx_seq_one_letter_code
_entity_poly.pdbx_strand_id
1 'polypeptide(L)'
;MRFITHSLFLPLLLFFIAGLLNIQAQTSKKLTQRKDGKYILQLKGAFYLSYSKAKYKGKATWLRVNHIPIGSQVKIINPDNGKFIEINVTDSMAYPYDDYIAEVSYNIRQKLSTKGYQAQIVIEYITPIDQLLKATYDATNPDDKINRFKALLPVLERSLPSNPQDIPVFDSLRRFTNTLKTSRKKAFYPVVASFFEKVKPKYALLYLKALIQISHSENNLDKEAEYWLRLGNVTNALVDKEVVKQQGGSEALQDPQSVARQIAKKTGYAADDVIRWNWFGGHYPTNYLFYATPEFELFPHPEQFSDKEYLEYLKIKKAQKQPDQIAWGLKKLGDLYRLKTGYAKAEEYYLQMEKLRMQGNDKDKLAWTWGHLALFYWEQKKYDLAETYFNKIYQLRTEAKDYKRVIWALGGLRYMRYTQGKLDEALGYQRKILRFYEQLGWKNRGLLLYSVIENYLFVFPRKTQMIKNYLIKWANEYKNNPKMALKYDQQYQVITNKLVYFAEAEGKFEQAAEYMQHSIPVIKDSTVQLSAINDVAFYYQKAKNYRKSLKFYKLGLKKAKQIPNKLYEGLQYYKIGYYYDVLGKTKKALKQFGMSVKAFKNTPDDSSDDYRNQGSIKRAVKFLLYQAKYREVVIQLMKEFVRITKDPYDKASYKYALKTLQKK
;
A
#
# COMPACT_ATOMS: atom_id res chain seq x y z
N MET A 1 -21.03 6.94 -44.44
CA MET A 1 -21.24 5.86 -45.44
C MET A 1 -20.67 4.56 -44.88
N ARG A 2 -21.56 3.57 -44.68
CA ARG A 2 -21.38 2.12 -44.43
C ARG A 2 -20.42 1.65 -43.32
N PHE A 3 -21.01 1.43 -42.15
CA PHE A 3 -20.64 0.37 -41.21
C PHE A 3 -21.12 -0.98 -41.77
N ILE A 4 -20.27 -2.01 -41.73
CA ILE A 4 -20.60 -3.40 -42.04
C ILE A 4 -20.21 -4.28 -40.83
N THR A 5 -21.26 -4.88 -40.25
CA THR A 5 -21.39 -6.13 -39.49
C THR A 5 -20.66 -6.31 -38.13
N HIS A 6 -21.43 -6.13 -37.05
CA HIS A 6 -21.29 -6.89 -35.80
C HIS A 6 -22.51 -7.79 -35.65
N SER A 7 -22.40 -9.05 -36.10
CA SER A 7 -23.36 -10.11 -35.79
C SER A 7 -22.58 -11.31 -35.26
N LEU A 8 -22.27 -11.30 -33.95
CA LEU A 8 -21.80 -12.49 -33.22
C LEU A 8 -21.82 -12.35 -31.67
N PHE A 9 -22.54 -11.36 -31.12
CA PHE A 9 -22.56 -11.13 -29.65
C PHE A 9 -23.93 -11.30 -28.97
N LEU A 10 -24.95 -11.79 -29.67
CA LEU A 10 -26.30 -11.96 -29.11
C LEU A 10 -26.62 -13.32 -28.43
N PRO A 11 -25.88 -14.45 -28.63
CA PRO A 11 -26.15 -15.67 -27.87
C PRO A 11 -25.57 -15.68 -26.45
N LEU A 12 -24.65 -14.77 -26.13
CA LEU A 12 -23.99 -14.70 -24.81
C LEU A 12 -24.76 -13.86 -23.78
N LEU A 13 -25.68 -13.00 -24.21
CA LEU A 13 -26.46 -12.14 -23.32
C LEU A 13 -27.65 -12.88 -22.67
N LEU A 14 -28.23 -13.87 -23.36
CA LEU A 14 -29.34 -14.67 -22.86
C LEU A 14 -28.93 -15.69 -21.78
N PHE A 15 -27.65 -16.11 -21.75
CA PHE A 15 -27.10 -16.90 -20.64
C PHE A 15 -26.85 -16.06 -19.38
N PHE A 16 -26.68 -14.74 -19.52
CA PHE A 16 -26.46 -13.84 -18.38
C PHE A 16 -27.76 -13.43 -17.69
N ILE A 17 -28.88 -13.36 -18.42
CA ILE A 17 -30.17 -12.92 -17.86
C ILE A 17 -30.88 -14.06 -17.09
N ALA A 18 -30.64 -15.33 -17.43
CA ALA A 18 -31.11 -16.47 -16.63
C ALA A 18 -30.39 -16.61 -15.27
N GLY A 19 -29.25 -15.94 -15.06
CA GLY A 19 -28.51 -15.94 -13.80
C GLY A 19 -28.99 -14.91 -12.76
N LEU A 20 -29.91 -14.00 -13.15
CA LEU A 20 -30.33 -12.87 -12.31
C LEU A 20 -31.78 -12.96 -11.80
N LEU A 21 -32.54 -14.01 -12.17
CA LEU A 21 -33.86 -14.26 -11.59
C LEU A 21 -33.77 -15.33 -10.48
N ASN A 22 -33.51 -14.82 -9.28
CA ASN A 22 -34.05 -15.25 -7.99
C ASN A 22 -34.67 -16.67 -7.92
N ILE A 23 -33.89 -17.60 -7.39
CA ILE A 23 -34.37 -18.45 -6.30
C ILE A 23 -33.46 -18.13 -5.12
N GLN A 24 -33.93 -17.25 -4.21
CA GLN A 24 -33.43 -17.23 -2.84
C GLN A 24 -33.78 -18.59 -2.22
N ALA A 25 -32.93 -19.59 -2.45
CA ALA A 25 -32.97 -20.81 -1.67
C ALA A 25 -32.55 -20.42 -0.26
N GLN A 26 -33.50 -20.40 0.68
CA GLN A 26 -33.26 -20.15 2.09
C GLN A 26 -32.06 -20.97 2.56
N THR A 27 -30.95 -20.29 2.81
CA THR A 27 -29.75 -20.88 3.37
C THR A 27 -30.01 -21.09 4.86
N SER A 28 -30.02 -22.35 5.32
CA SER A 28 -30.20 -22.65 6.74
C SER A 28 -28.93 -23.27 7.31
N LYS A 29 -28.42 -22.65 8.37
CA LYS A 29 -27.26 -23.08 9.16
C LYS A 29 -27.73 -23.55 10.52
N LYS A 30 -27.43 -24.78 10.90
CA LYS A 30 -27.70 -25.30 12.24
C LYS A 30 -26.45 -25.96 12.80
N LEU A 31 -25.91 -25.38 13.86
CA LEU A 31 -24.79 -25.94 14.61
C LEU A 31 -25.36 -26.62 15.86
N THR A 32 -25.17 -27.93 15.98
CA THR A 32 -25.57 -28.71 17.15
C THR A 32 -24.36 -29.40 17.76
N GLN A 33 -24.27 -29.39 19.09
CA GLN A 33 -23.23 -30.10 19.83
C GLN A 33 -23.81 -31.41 20.38
N ARG A 34 -23.11 -32.51 20.14
CA ARG A 34 -23.44 -33.81 20.75
C ARG A 34 -22.92 -33.87 22.19
N LYS A 35 -23.52 -34.74 23.02
CA LYS A 35 -23.11 -34.98 24.42
C LYS A 35 -21.65 -35.47 24.56
N ASP A 36 -21.08 -36.04 23.50
CA ASP A 36 -19.68 -36.50 23.41
C ASP A 36 -18.68 -35.41 22.98
N GLY A 37 -19.14 -34.16 22.83
CA GLY A 37 -18.31 -33.02 22.48
C GLY A 37 -18.10 -32.79 20.98
N LYS A 38 -18.65 -33.64 20.10
CA LYS A 38 -18.57 -33.43 18.64
C LYS A 38 -19.51 -32.32 18.18
N TYR A 39 -19.05 -31.52 17.22
CA TYR A 39 -19.86 -30.48 16.58
C TYR A 39 -20.41 -30.98 15.24
N ILE A 40 -21.71 -30.76 15.03
CA ILE A 40 -22.39 -31.04 13.77
C ILE A 40 -22.79 -29.69 13.19
N LEU A 41 -22.19 -29.33 12.06
CA LEU A 41 -22.59 -28.16 11.29
C LEU A 41 -23.42 -28.63 10.10
N GLN A 42 -24.73 -28.44 10.21
CA GLN A 42 -25.67 -28.70 9.12
C GLN A 42 -25.76 -27.45 8.24
N LEU A 43 -25.47 -27.62 6.95
CA LEU A 43 -25.44 -26.54 5.96
C LEU A 43 -26.40 -26.89 4.82
N LYS A 44 -27.41 -26.04 4.61
CA LYS A 44 -28.35 -26.14 3.49
C LYS A 44 -28.21 -24.88 2.65
N GLY A 45 -27.71 -24.98 1.42
CA GLY A 45 -27.44 -23.83 0.55
C GLY A 45 -26.73 -24.16 -0.77
N ALA A 46 -26.45 -23.13 -1.59
CA ALA A 46 -25.74 -23.26 -2.87
C ALA A 46 -24.22 -23.42 -2.67
N PHE A 47 -23.60 -24.34 -3.42
CA PHE A 47 -22.16 -24.63 -3.36
C PHE A 47 -21.47 -24.21 -4.65
N TYR A 48 -20.31 -23.55 -4.54
CA TYR A 48 -19.52 -23.17 -5.71
C TYR A 48 -18.49 -24.25 -6.05
N LEU A 49 -18.51 -24.71 -7.30
CA LEU A 49 -17.55 -25.67 -7.84
C LEU A 49 -16.41 -24.91 -8.52
N SER A 50 -15.17 -25.12 -8.02
CA SER A 50 -13.99 -24.57 -8.68
C SER A 50 -13.17 -25.66 -9.35
N TYR A 51 -12.92 -25.48 -10.64
CA TYR A 51 -11.89 -26.20 -11.38
C TYR A 51 -10.52 -25.67 -10.94
N SER A 52 -9.94 -26.27 -9.90
CA SER A 52 -8.53 -26.14 -9.49
C SER A 52 -7.94 -24.71 -9.63
N LYS A 53 -8.02 -23.89 -8.58
CA LYS A 53 -7.18 -22.69 -8.47
C LYS A 53 -5.70 -23.10 -8.45
N ALA A 54 -4.81 -22.27 -9.03
CA ALA A 54 -3.36 -22.54 -9.10
C ALA A 54 -2.73 -22.89 -7.74
N LYS A 55 -3.30 -22.37 -6.63
CA LYS A 55 -2.89 -22.65 -5.25
C LYS A 55 -3.08 -24.11 -4.79
N TYR A 56 -3.97 -24.88 -5.41
CA TYR A 56 -4.27 -26.28 -5.03
C TYR A 56 -3.93 -27.29 -6.13
N LYS A 57 -3.11 -26.89 -7.11
CA LYS A 57 -2.65 -27.76 -8.18
C LYS A 57 -1.95 -28.99 -7.57
N GLY A 58 -2.44 -30.19 -7.89
CA GLY A 58 -1.94 -31.46 -7.34
C GLY A 58 -2.67 -32.00 -6.10
N LYS A 59 -3.63 -31.27 -5.50
CA LYS A 59 -4.49 -31.78 -4.42
C LYS A 59 -5.84 -32.23 -4.98
N ALA A 60 -6.07 -33.55 -5.06
CA ALA A 60 -7.28 -34.12 -5.64
C ALA A 60 -8.56 -33.80 -4.85
N THR A 61 -8.46 -33.65 -3.52
CA THR A 61 -9.57 -33.37 -2.61
C THR A 61 -9.24 -32.19 -1.70
N TRP A 62 -10.10 -31.18 -1.67
CA TRP A 62 -9.92 -30.00 -0.82
C TRP A 62 -11.27 -29.35 -0.50
N LEU A 63 -11.36 -28.74 0.67
CA LEU A 63 -12.53 -28.01 1.16
C LEU A 63 -12.08 -26.65 1.69
N ARG A 64 -12.84 -25.62 1.31
CA ARG A 64 -12.72 -24.27 1.82
C ARG A 64 -14.05 -23.83 2.42
N VAL A 65 -14.01 -23.39 3.67
CA VAL A 65 -15.22 -23.06 4.45
C VAL A 65 -14.89 -21.99 5.50
N ASN A 66 -15.86 -21.13 5.79
CA ASN A 66 -15.67 -19.97 6.69
C ASN A 66 -15.90 -20.27 8.17
N HIS A 67 -16.46 -21.43 8.49
CA HIS A 67 -16.91 -21.75 9.85
C HIS A 67 -16.15 -22.91 10.49
N ILE A 68 -15.28 -23.58 9.74
CA ILE A 68 -14.51 -24.72 10.22
C ILE A 68 -13.02 -24.34 10.18
N PRO A 69 -12.28 -24.45 11.30
CA PRO A 69 -10.85 -24.14 11.35
C PRO A 69 -10.05 -24.91 10.31
N ILE A 70 -9.02 -24.27 9.75
CA ILE A 70 -8.09 -24.92 8.82
C ILE A 70 -7.41 -26.10 9.53
N GLY A 71 -7.31 -27.24 8.83
CA GLY A 71 -6.77 -28.49 9.36
C GLY A 71 -7.80 -29.40 10.02
N SER A 72 -9.05 -28.97 10.19
CA SER A 72 -10.10 -29.83 10.78
C SER A 72 -10.37 -31.05 9.93
N GLN A 73 -10.39 -32.22 10.57
CA GLN A 73 -10.92 -33.43 9.96
C GLN A 73 -12.43 -33.30 9.92
N VAL A 74 -12.96 -33.28 8.71
CA VAL A 74 -14.38 -33.17 8.44
C VAL A 74 -14.87 -34.43 7.76
N LYS A 75 -16.04 -34.88 8.16
CA LYS A 75 -16.84 -35.87 7.45
C LYS A 75 -17.96 -35.14 6.75
N ILE A 76 -17.86 -35.06 5.43
CA ILE A 76 -18.89 -34.46 4.58
C ILE A 76 -19.86 -35.56 4.17
N ILE A 77 -21.12 -35.40 4.49
CA ILE A 77 -22.18 -36.38 4.28
C ILE A 77 -23.20 -35.78 3.33
N ASN A 78 -23.57 -36.53 2.29
CA ASN A 78 -24.74 -36.24 1.50
C ASN A 78 -25.98 -36.82 2.23
N PRO A 79 -26.90 -35.98 2.74
CA PRO A 79 -28.05 -36.45 3.51
C PRO A 79 -29.06 -37.22 2.65
N ASP A 80 -29.08 -37.00 1.33
CA ASP A 80 -30.07 -37.61 0.43
C ASP A 80 -29.76 -39.09 0.15
N ASN A 81 -28.49 -39.50 0.25
CA ASN A 81 -28.07 -40.87 -0.07
C ASN A 81 -27.12 -41.49 0.97
N GLY A 82 -26.80 -40.77 2.04
CA GLY A 82 -25.93 -41.22 3.13
C GLY A 82 -24.44 -41.36 2.80
N LYS A 83 -24.02 -41.14 1.53
CA LYS A 83 -22.61 -41.23 1.16
C LYS A 83 -21.80 -40.14 1.86
N PHE A 84 -20.58 -40.48 2.27
CA PHE A 84 -19.71 -39.53 2.94
C PHE A 84 -18.27 -39.59 2.45
N ILE A 85 -17.52 -38.54 2.74
CA ILE A 85 -16.08 -38.49 2.56
C ILE A 85 -15.43 -37.78 3.75
N GLU A 86 -14.29 -38.30 4.18
CA GLU A 86 -13.46 -37.65 5.19
C GLU A 86 -12.27 -36.93 4.53
N ILE A 87 -12.11 -35.66 4.87
CA ILE A 87 -11.01 -34.82 4.37
C ILE A 87 -10.60 -33.80 5.44
N ASN A 88 -9.45 -33.16 5.23
CA ASN A 88 -9.05 -32.02 6.05
C ASN A 88 -9.47 -30.70 5.40
N VAL A 89 -9.91 -29.73 6.22
CA VAL A 89 -10.12 -28.36 5.75
C VAL A 89 -8.78 -27.77 5.33
N THR A 90 -8.68 -27.37 4.07
CA THR A 90 -7.40 -26.95 3.48
C THR A 90 -7.20 -25.44 3.47
N ASP A 91 -8.28 -24.66 3.54
CA ASP A 91 -8.25 -23.21 3.50
C ASP A 91 -9.56 -22.61 4.02
N SER A 92 -9.61 -21.30 4.25
CA SER A 92 -10.81 -20.56 4.63
C SER A 92 -11.21 -19.54 3.54
N MET A 93 -12.49 -19.16 3.44
CA MET A 93 -12.91 -18.11 2.49
C MET A 93 -12.61 -16.73 3.07
N ALA A 94 -11.84 -15.94 2.32
CA ALA A 94 -11.24 -14.72 2.82
C ALA A 94 -12.17 -13.50 2.71
N TYR A 95 -13.29 -13.60 1.99
CA TYR A 95 -14.19 -12.49 1.70
C TYR A 95 -15.62 -12.74 2.20
N PRO A 96 -16.28 -11.76 2.83
CA PRO A 96 -17.66 -11.85 3.31
C PRO A 96 -18.73 -11.60 2.22
N TYR A 97 -18.35 -11.33 0.97
CA TYR A 97 -19.27 -11.01 -0.14
C TYR A 97 -19.70 -12.23 -0.98
N ASP A 98 -19.25 -13.43 -0.64
CA ASP A 98 -19.67 -14.64 -1.32
C ASP A 98 -20.90 -15.22 -0.59
N ASP A 99 -22.07 -15.26 -1.25
CA ASP A 99 -23.29 -15.94 -0.76
C ASP A 99 -23.13 -17.47 -0.60
N TYR A 100 -21.91 -17.98 -0.80
CA TYR A 100 -21.57 -19.40 -0.77
C TYR A 100 -21.08 -19.83 0.61
N ILE A 101 -21.55 -20.99 1.06
CA ILE A 101 -21.26 -21.51 2.40
C ILE A 101 -19.96 -22.34 2.44
N ALA A 102 -19.62 -23.03 1.35
CA ALA A 102 -18.36 -23.73 1.17
C ALA A 102 -17.99 -23.92 -0.31
N GLU A 103 -16.70 -24.07 -0.59
CA GLU A 103 -16.13 -24.38 -1.91
C GLU A 103 -15.41 -25.74 -1.82
N VAL A 104 -15.81 -26.71 -2.65
CA VAL A 104 -15.28 -28.08 -2.65
C VAL A 104 -14.70 -28.47 -4.01
N SER A 105 -13.69 -29.35 -4.00
CA SER A 105 -13.15 -29.88 -5.26
C SER A 105 -14.18 -30.72 -6.03
N TYR A 106 -14.09 -30.71 -7.36
CA TYR A 106 -14.95 -31.52 -8.24
C TYR A 106 -14.95 -33.03 -7.90
N ASN A 107 -13.82 -33.55 -7.41
CA ASN A 107 -13.69 -34.97 -7.04
C ASN A 107 -14.51 -35.34 -5.80
N ILE A 108 -14.72 -34.40 -4.86
CA ILE A 108 -15.58 -34.61 -3.69
C ILE A 108 -17.03 -34.83 -4.14
N ARG A 109 -17.49 -34.06 -5.13
CA ARG A 109 -18.83 -34.18 -5.71
C ARG A 109 -19.10 -35.57 -6.30
N GLN A 110 -18.15 -36.11 -7.06
CA GLN A 110 -18.29 -37.43 -7.68
C GLN A 110 -18.45 -38.53 -6.62
N LYS A 111 -17.64 -38.46 -5.56
CA LYS A 111 -17.71 -39.40 -4.44
C LYS A 111 -19.01 -39.29 -3.64
N LEU A 112 -19.56 -38.08 -3.48
CA LEU A 112 -20.83 -37.84 -2.78
C LEU A 112 -22.08 -38.04 -3.66
N SER A 113 -21.92 -38.20 -4.98
CA SER A 113 -23.01 -38.42 -5.94
C SER A 113 -24.13 -37.37 -5.85
N THR A 114 -23.79 -36.09 -5.68
CA THR A 114 -24.76 -34.99 -5.51
C THR A 114 -25.33 -34.50 -6.86
N LYS A 115 -26.66 -34.30 -6.96
CA LYS A 115 -27.34 -33.78 -8.16
C LYS A 115 -27.31 -32.23 -8.18
N GLY A 116 -26.78 -31.64 -9.26
CA GLY A 116 -26.77 -30.18 -9.47
C GLY A 116 -25.73 -29.37 -8.69
N TYR A 117 -25.78 -28.04 -8.85
CA TYR A 117 -24.92 -27.03 -8.19
C TYR A 117 -25.42 -26.61 -6.79
N GLN A 118 -26.60 -27.09 -6.36
CA GLN A 118 -27.24 -26.76 -5.07
C GLN A 118 -27.62 -28.04 -4.31
N ALA A 119 -26.64 -28.81 -3.85
CA ALA A 119 -26.88 -30.05 -3.09
C ALA A 119 -26.76 -29.82 -1.59
N GLN A 120 -27.59 -30.45 -0.76
CA GLN A 120 -27.41 -30.38 0.71
C GLN A 120 -26.22 -31.25 1.14
N ILE A 121 -25.45 -30.77 2.12
CA ILE A 121 -24.43 -31.58 2.79
C ILE A 121 -24.45 -31.33 4.29
N VAL A 122 -24.24 -32.38 5.07
CA VAL A 122 -23.99 -32.28 6.52
C VAL A 122 -22.49 -32.39 6.72
N ILE A 123 -21.89 -31.43 7.41
CA ILE A 123 -20.49 -31.51 7.78
C ILE A 123 -20.41 -31.82 9.27
N GLU A 124 -20.05 -33.06 9.57
CA GLU A 124 -19.63 -33.43 10.92
C GLU A 124 -18.14 -33.13 11.03
N TYR A 125 -17.74 -32.48 12.11
CA TYR A 125 -16.33 -32.19 12.30
C TYR A 125 -15.94 -32.27 13.75
N ILE A 126 -14.71 -32.70 13.95
CA ILE A 126 -14.03 -32.54 15.21
C ILE A 126 -12.95 -31.52 14.92
N THR A 127 -12.95 -30.40 15.64
CA THR A 127 -11.87 -29.45 15.41
C THR A 127 -10.56 -30.13 15.84
N PRO A 128 -9.42 -29.88 15.17
CA PRO A 128 -8.11 -30.32 15.64
C PRO A 128 -7.89 -29.80 17.05
N ILE A 129 -8.48 -28.65 17.32
CA ILE A 129 -8.54 -27.98 18.59
C ILE A 129 -9.32 -28.82 19.62
N ASP A 130 -10.49 -29.37 19.33
CA ASP A 130 -11.24 -30.24 20.25
C ASP A 130 -10.51 -31.57 20.51
N GLN A 131 -9.79 -32.12 19.52
CA GLN A 131 -8.89 -33.27 19.73
C GLN A 131 -7.72 -32.90 20.65
N LEU A 132 -7.10 -31.73 20.43
CA LEU A 132 -6.03 -31.22 21.27
C LEU A 132 -6.54 -30.88 22.69
N LEU A 133 -7.73 -30.30 22.79
CA LEU A 133 -8.42 -29.99 24.05
C LEU A 133 -8.79 -31.27 24.79
N LYS A 134 -9.24 -32.33 24.11
CA LYS A 134 -9.51 -33.64 24.72
C LYS A 134 -8.26 -34.23 25.35
N ALA A 135 -7.13 -34.23 24.63
CA ALA A 135 -5.82 -34.60 25.16
C ALA A 135 -5.33 -33.66 26.30
N THR A 136 -5.92 -32.46 26.40
CA THR A 136 -5.69 -31.52 27.50
C THR A 136 -6.64 -31.77 28.69
N TYR A 137 -7.88 -32.21 28.44
CA TYR A 137 -8.86 -32.58 29.47
C TYR A 137 -8.48 -33.88 30.16
N ASP A 138 -7.86 -34.81 29.44
CA ASP A 138 -7.39 -36.11 29.94
C ASP A 138 -6.12 -36.00 30.81
N ALA A 139 -5.49 -34.83 30.89
CA ALA A 139 -4.39 -34.60 31.83
C ALA A 139 -4.91 -34.65 33.29
N THR A 140 -4.16 -35.26 34.19
CA THR A 140 -4.57 -35.41 35.59
C THR A 140 -4.28 -34.15 36.42
N ASN A 141 -3.25 -33.37 36.04
CA ASN A 141 -2.84 -32.14 36.74
C ASN A 141 -3.39 -30.86 36.06
N PRO A 142 -4.14 -30.00 36.77
CA PRO A 142 -4.61 -28.70 36.27
C PRO A 142 -3.53 -27.77 35.70
N ASP A 143 -2.30 -27.82 36.19
CA ASP A 143 -1.21 -26.95 35.72
C ASP A 143 -0.63 -27.44 34.38
N ASP A 144 -0.61 -28.76 34.17
CA ASP A 144 -0.32 -29.36 32.86
C ASP A 144 -1.39 -28.96 31.83
N LYS A 145 -2.67 -28.94 32.25
CA LYS A 145 -3.76 -28.40 31.40
C LYS A 145 -3.46 -26.97 30.98
N ILE A 146 -3.19 -26.09 31.94
CA ILE A 146 -2.92 -24.67 31.68
C ILE A 146 -1.74 -24.49 30.71
N ASN A 147 -0.65 -25.23 30.88
CA ASN A 147 0.53 -25.13 30.03
C ASN A 147 0.27 -25.60 28.61
N ARG A 148 -0.43 -26.74 28.45
CA ARG A 148 -0.87 -27.23 27.13
C ARG A 148 -1.79 -26.22 26.44
N PHE A 149 -2.77 -25.66 27.16
CA PHE A 149 -3.63 -24.61 26.63
C PHE A 149 -2.84 -23.38 26.16
N LYS A 150 -1.86 -22.91 26.94
CA LYS A 150 -0.99 -21.78 26.57
C LYS A 150 -0.22 -22.05 25.29
N ALA A 151 0.33 -23.26 25.14
CA ALA A 151 1.04 -23.67 23.93
C ALA A 151 0.13 -23.74 22.69
N LEU A 152 -1.16 -24.02 22.89
CA LEU A 152 -2.14 -24.13 21.81
C LEU A 152 -2.64 -22.77 21.31
N LEU A 153 -2.75 -21.73 22.16
CA LEU A 153 -3.34 -20.43 21.78
C LEU A 153 -2.77 -19.81 20.49
N PRO A 154 -1.45 -19.80 20.23
CA PRO A 154 -0.91 -19.28 18.96
C PRO A 154 -1.27 -20.13 17.73
N VAL A 155 -1.54 -21.42 17.92
CA VAL A 155 -2.06 -22.31 16.87
C VAL A 155 -3.54 -22.01 16.62
N LEU A 156 -4.29 -21.73 17.68
CA LEU A 156 -5.68 -21.25 17.59
C LEU A 156 -5.75 -19.94 16.80
N GLU A 157 -4.95 -18.94 17.17
CA GLU A 157 -4.93 -17.63 16.48
C GLU A 157 -4.73 -17.75 14.96
N ARG A 158 -3.86 -18.68 14.52
CA ARG A 158 -3.53 -18.89 13.10
C ARG A 158 -4.54 -19.72 12.32
N SER A 159 -5.38 -20.50 13.01
CA SER A 159 -6.33 -21.44 12.40
C SER A 159 -7.77 -20.91 12.38
N LEU A 160 -8.02 -19.76 13.01
CA LEU A 160 -9.33 -19.12 13.04
C LEU A 160 -9.66 -18.46 11.68
N PRO A 161 -10.90 -18.63 11.17
CA PRO A 161 -11.38 -17.95 9.97
C PRO A 161 -11.58 -16.45 10.21
N SER A 162 -11.70 -15.69 9.11
CA SER A 162 -11.77 -14.22 9.11
C SER A 162 -12.99 -13.66 9.87
N ASN A 163 -14.11 -14.39 9.93
CA ASN A 163 -15.32 -13.97 10.67
C ASN A 163 -15.70 -15.00 11.77
N PRO A 164 -15.16 -14.86 12.99
CA PRO A 164 -15.18 -15.92 13.99
C PRO A 164 -16.46 -16.00 14.86
N GLN A 165 -17.59 -15.40 14.46
CA GLN A 165 -18.80 -15.22 15.30
C GLN A 165 -19.41 -16.48 15.90
N ASP A 166 -19.21 -17.66 15.30
CA ASP A 166 -19.88 -18.91 15.74
C ASP A 166 -18.92 -20.07 15.97
N ILE A 167 -17.70 -19.83 16.47
CA ILE A 167 -16.69 -20.90 16.62
C ILE A 167 -16.79 -21.56 18.00
N PRO A 168 -17.09 -22.86 18.08
CA PRO A 168 -17.35 -23.54 19.35
C PRO A 168 -16.17 -23.62 20.34
N VAL A 169 -14.94 -23.49 19.82
CA VAL A 169 -13.70 -23.51 20.61
C VAL A 169 -13.72 -22.47 21.74
N PHE A 170 -14.37 -21.32 21.52
CA PHE A 170 -14.44 -20.25 22.51
C PHE A 170 -15.32 -20.61 23.70
N ASP A 171 -16.41 -21.36 23.49
CA ASP A 171 -17.29 -21.81 24.58
C ASP A 171 -16.62 -22.87 25.44
N SER A 172 -15.86 -23.78 24.83
CA SER A 172 -15.03 -24.75 25.55
C SER A 172 -13.96 -24.06 26.40
N LEU A 173 -13.26 -23.08 25.85
CA LEU A 173 -12.27 -22.28 26.59
C LEU A 173 -12.93 -21.53 27.75
N ARG A 174 -14.10 -20.92 27.52
CA ARG A 174 -14.88 -20.23 28.54
C ARG A 174 -15.30 -21.15 29.68
N ARG A 175 -15.86 -22.33 29.37
CA ARG A 175 -16.24 -23.33 30.38
C ARG A 175 -15.03 -23.78 31.21
N PHE A 176 -13.91 -24.12 30.57
CA PHE A 176 -12.69 -24.48 31.27
C PHE A 176 -12.19 -23.36 32.19
N THR A 177 -12.18 -22.11 31.71
CA THR A 177 -11.74 -20.97 32.54
C THR A 177 -12.63 -20.72 33.75
N ASN A 178 -13.91 -21.12 33.71
CA ASN A 178 -14.85 -20.96 34.81
C ASN A 178 -14.62 -21.99 35.93
N THR A 179 -14.03 -23.15 35.64
CA THR A 179 -13.76 -24.20 36.64
C THR A 179 -12.46 -23.97 37.43
N LEU A 180 -11.63 -23.01 37.01
CA LEU A 180 -10.36 -22.73 37.68
C LEU A 180 -10.56 -22.04 39.03
N LYS A 181 -9.75 -22.42 40.04
CA LYS A 181 -9.63 -21.67 41.30
C LYS A 181 -8.94 -20.32 41.09
N THR A 182 -9.14 -19.34 41.99
CA THR A 182 -8.63 -17.96 41.88
C THR A 182 -7.13 -17.87 41.57
N SER A 183 -6.29 -18.64 42.25
CA SER A 183 -4.83 -18.69 42.02
C SER A 183 -4.47 -19.08 40.58
N ARG A 184 -5.24 -20.00 39.98
CA ARG A 184 -5.07 -20.44 38.58
C ARG A 184 -5.68 -19.48 37.58
N LYS A 185 -6.78 -18.80 37.93
CA LYS A 185 -7.36 -17.71 37.11
C LYS A 185 -6.33 -16.61 36.86
N LYS A 186 -5.60 -16.18 37.89
CA LYS A 186 -4.51 -15.18 37.79
C LYS A 186 -3.44 -15.56 36.75
N ALA A 187 -3.03 -16.83 36.71
CA ALA A 187 -1.98 -17.29 35.82
C ALA A 187 -2.45 -17.53 34.37
N PHE A 188 -3.76 -17.76 34.16
CA PHE A 188 -4.30 -18.19 32.88
C PHE A 188 -5.12 -17.10 32.17
N TYR A 189 -5.93 -16.34 32.90
CA TYR A 189 -6.80 -15.29 32.35
C TYR A 189 -6.04 -14.22 31.55
N PRO A 190 -4.80 -13.79 31.89
CA PRO A 190 -4.11 -12.78 31.09
C PRO A 190 -3.81 -13.25 29.68
N VAL A 191 -3.49 -14.53 29.53
CA VAL A 191 -3.20 -15.15 28.23
C VAL A 191 -4.47 -15.30 27.41
N VAL A 192 -5.56 -15.75 28.07
CA VAL A 192 -6.89 -15.88 27.45
C VAL A 192 -7.45 -14.50 27.04
N ALA A 193 -7.26 -13.47 27.86
CA ALA A 193 -7.62 -12.10 27.54
C ALA A 193 -6.87 -11.61 26.30
N SER A 194 -5.54 -11.75 26.24
CA SER A 194 -4.73 -11.31 25.09
C SER A 194 -5.11 -12.02 23.79
N PHE A 195 -5.46 -13.30 23.88
CA PHE A 195 -6.01 -14.06 22.76
C PHE A 195 -7.32 -13.44 22.27
N PHE A 196 -8.27 -13.23 23.19
CA PHE A 196 -9.58 -12.68 22.84
C PHE A 196 -9.54 -11.22 22.41
N GLU A 197 -8.60 -10.40 22.87
CA GLU A 197 -8.43 -9.01 22.40
C GLU A 197 -8.28 -8.93 20.88
N LYS A 198 -7.60 -9.90 20.28
CA LYS A 198 -7.40 -9.97 18.82
C LYS A 198 -8.61 -10.56 18.10
N VAL A 199 -9.18 -11.65 18.64
CA VAL A 199 -10.12 -12.49 17.89
C VAL A 199 -11.58 -12.24 18.25
N LYS A 200 -11.89 -11.91 19.51
CA LYS A 200 -13.23 -11.64 20.04
C LYS A 200 -13.18 -10.64 21.22
N PRO A 201 -13.05 -9.33 20.95
CA PRO A 201 -12.77 -8.35 22.00
C PRO A 201 -13.87 -8.29 23.08
N LYS A 202 -15.15 -8.59 22.73
CA LYS A 202 -16.26 -8.69 23.70
C LYS A 202 -15.99 -9.71 24.82
N TYR A 203 -15.36 -10.84 24.52
CA TYR A 203 -15.03 -11.86 25.52
C TYR A 203 -13.81 -11.47 26.36
N ALA A 204 -12.86 -10.72 25.79
CA ALA A 204 -11.71 -10.21 26.55
C ALA A 204 -12.16 -9.33 27.73
N LEU A 205 -13.23 -8.54 27.56
CA LEU A 205 -13.80 -7.70 28.62
C LEU A 205 -14.13 -8.50 29.89
N LEU A 206 -14.66 -9.72 29.76
CA LEU A 206 -15.01 -10.59 30.89
C LEU A 206 -13.77 -10.96 31.71
N TYR A 207 -12.71 -11.39 31.02
CA TYR A 207 -11.46 -11.80 31.66
C TYR A 207 -10.72 -10.63 32.27
N LEU A 208 -10.70 -9.47 31.61
CA LEU A 208 -10.05 -8.26 32.11
C LEU A 208 -10.75 -7.74 33.38
N LYS A 209 -12.09 -7.73 33.43
CA LYS A 209 -12.85 -7.37 34.64
C LYS A 209 -12.53 -8.30 35.82
N ALA A 210 -12.47 -9.61 35.59
CA ALA A 210 -12.10 -10.56 36.63
C ALA A 210 -10.65 -10.37 37.10
N LEU A 211 -9.72 -10.08 36.18
CA LEU A 211 -8.32 -9.82 36.50
C LEU A 211 -8.12 -8.53 37.31
N ILE A 212 -8.92 -7.49 37.06
CA ILE A 212 -8.93 -6.27 37.87
C ILE A 212 -9.35 -6.60 39.31
N GLN A 213 -10.46 -7.33 39.50
CA GLN A 213 -10.94 -7.74 40.84
C GLN A 213 -9.91 -8.57 41.60
N ILE A 214 -9.29 -9.56 40.92
CA ILE A 214 -8.24 -10.39 41.51
C ILE A 214 -7.04 -9.52 41.93
N SER A 215 -6.55 -8.66 41.04
CA SER A 215 -5.38 -7.81 41.30
C SER A 215 -5.65 -6.83 42.44
N HIS A 216 -6.86 -6.29 42.50
CA HIS A 216 -7.31 -5.42 43.59
C HIS A 216 -7.31 -6.15 44.94
N SER A 217 -7.89 -7.35 45.00
CA SER A 217 -7.91 -8.16 46.24
C SER A 217 -6.52 -8.57 46.73
N GLU A 218 -5.55 -8.67 45.82
CA GLU A 218 -4.15 -8.97 46.13
C GLU A 218 -3.31 -7.71 46.42
N ASN A 219 -3.92 -6.52 46.39
CA ASN A 219 -3.24 -5.23 46.48
C ASN A 219 -2.11 -5.07 45.42
N ASN A 220 -2.24 -5.72 44.26
CA ASN A 220 -1.29 -5.65 43.16
C ASN A 220 -1.65 -4.51 42.20
N LEU A 221 -1.29 -3.30 42.62
CA LEU A 221 -1.61 -2.07 41.90
C LEU A 221 -1.04 -2.01 40.47
N ASP A 222 0.12 -2.62 40.22
CA ASP A 222 0.71 -2.60 38.87
C ASP A 222 -0.09 -3.43 37.88
N LYS A 223 -0.51 -4.63 38.28
CA LYS A 223 -1.36 -5.49 37.47
C LYS A 223 -2.76 -4.93 37.35
N GLU A 224 -3.31 -4.39 38.43
CA GLU A 224 -4.62 -3.73 38.39
C GLU A 224 -4.63 -2.61 37.35
N ALA A 225 -3.63 -1.73 37.37
CA ALA A 225 -3.51 -0.67 36.38
C ALA A 225 -3.32 -1.20 34.95
N GLU A 226 -2.47 -2.21 34.74
CA GLU A 226 -2.31 -2.86 33.41
C GLU A 226 -3.66 -3.34 32.86
N TYR A 227 -4.48 -3.97 33.68
CA TYR A 227 -5.77 -4.53 33.25
C TYR A 227 -6.86 -3.47 33.08
N TRP A 228 -6.91 -2.45 33.94
CA TRP A 228 -7.74 -1.26 33.70
C TRP A 228 -7.44 -0.69 32.32
N LEU A 229 -6.16 -0.60 32.01
CA LEU A 229 -5.76 -0.01 30.77
C LEU A 229 -6.19 -0.84 29.54
N ARG A 230 -5.93 -2.13 29.59
CA ARG A 230 -6.35 -3.06 28.54
C ARG A 230 -7.86 -3.05 28.37
N LEU A 231 -8.62 -3.02 29.47
CA LEU A 231 -10.07 -2.95 29.45
C LEU A 231 -10.55 -1.70 28.69
N GLY A 232 -10.00 -0.51 29.01
CA GLY A 232 -10.36 0.73 28.31
C GLY A 232 -10.08 0.68 26.81
N ASN A 233 -8.90 0.15 26.41
CA ASN A 233 -8.55 0.01 24.99
C ASN A 233 -9.53 -0.93 24.25
N VAL A 234 -9.90 -2.04 24.86
CA VAL A 234 -10.82 -3.04 24.26
C VAL A 234 -12.24 -2.50 24.18
N THR A 235 -12.73 -1.85 25.24
CA THR A 235 -14.06 -1.25 25.29
C THR A 235 -14.22 -0.22 24.17
N ASN A 236 -13.27 0.71 24.04
CA ASN A 236 -13.35 1.77 23.06
C ASN A 236 -13.13 1.26 21.61
N ALA A 237 -12.24 0.28 21.41
CA ALA A 237 -12.07 -0.34 20.09
C ALA A 237 -13.32 -1.11 19.60
N LEU A 238 -14.19 -1.55 20.50
CA LEU A 238 -15.47 -2.18 20.12
C LEU A 238 -16.48 -1.16 19.60
N VAL A 239 -16.52 0.04 20.19
CA VAL A 239 -17.34 1.16 19.71
C VAL A 239 -16.94 1.51 18.28
N ASP A 240 -15.63 1.67 18.02
CA ASP A 240 -15.09 1.96 16.68
C ASP A 240 -15.51 0.93 15.62
N LYS A 241 -15.48 -0.35 15.97
CA LYS A 241 -15.81 -1.44 15.03
C LYS A 241 -17.29 -1.52 14.69
N GLU A 242 -18.17 -1.28 15.67
CA GLU A 242 -19.63 -1.33 15.43
C GLU A 242 -20.07 -0.16 14.54
N VAL A 243 -19.45 1.00 14.75
CA VAL A 243 -19.58 2.21 13.93
C VAL A 243 -19.20 2.01 12.47
N VAL A 244 -17.98 1.51 12.18
CA VAL A 244 -17.49 1.32 10.80
C VAL A 244 -18.37 0.34 10.03
N LYS A 245 -18.90 -0.67 10.73
CA LYS A 245 -19.78 -1.69 10.18
C LYS A 245 -21.18 -1.15 9.84
N GLN A 246 -21.69 -0.19 10.60
CA GLN A 246 -22.98 0.46 10.32
C GLN A 246 -22.92 1.42 9.12
N GLN A 247 -21.75 1.98 8.82
CA GLN A 247 -21.54 2.92 7.70
C GLN A 247 -21.12 2.24 6.39
N GLY A 248 -21.13 0.89 6.33
CA GLY A 248 -20.81 0.13 5.11
C GLY A 248 -19.32 0.13 4.72
N GLY A 249 -18.42 0.50 5.64
CA GLY A 249 -16.97 0.50 5.40
C GLY A 249 -16.39 -0.93 5.31
N SER A 250 -15.44 -1.13 4.39
CA SER A 250 -14.71 -2.41 4.28
C SER A 250 -13.53 -2.46 5.25
N GLU A 251 -13.36 -3.57 5.98
CA GLU A 251 -12.23 -3.85 6.90
C GLU A 251 -10.85 -3.98 6.18
N ALA A 252 -10.77 -3.73 4.86
CA ALA A 252 -9.65 -4.13 4.01
C ALA A 252 -8.47 -3.13 3.93
N LEU A 253 -8.40 -2.13 4.81
CA LEU A 253 -7.20 -1.32 4.95
C LEU A 253 -6.13 -2.14 5.67
N GLN A 254 -4.99 -2.39 5.00
CA GLN A 254 -3.86 -3.10 5.62
C GLN A 254 -3.52 -2.49 6.97
N ASP A 255 -3.40 -3.32 8.01
CA ASP A 255 -2.97 -2.92 9.36
C ASP A 255 -1.77 -1.97 9.26
N PRO A 256 -1.92 -0.68 9.61
CA PRO A 256 -0.84 0.29 9.58
C PRO A 256 0.38 -0.17 10.38
N GLN A 257 0.18 -1.00 11.42
CA GLN A 257 1.27 -1.59 12.20
C GLN A 257 2.01 -2.67 11.43
N SER A 258 1.36 -3.45 10.57
CA SER A 258 2.01 -4.43 9.69
C SER A 258 2.93 -3.74 8.69
N VAL A 259 2.44 -2.67 8.03
CA VAL A 259 3.23 -1.86 7.10
C VAL A 259 4.39 -1.18 7.82
N ALA A 260 4.14 -0.59 8.99
CA ALA A 260 5.17 0.03 9.79
C ALA A 260 6.22 -0.95 10.30
N ARG A 261 5.84 -2.18 10.70
CA ARG A 261 6.78 -3.24 11.09
C ARG A 261 7.70 -3.66 9.94
N GLN A 262 7.17 -3.77 8.73
CA GLN A 262 7.98 -4.08 7.55
C GLN A 262 9.00 -2.97 7.25
N ILE A 263 8.57 -1.72 7.37
CA ILE A 263 9.42 -0.56 7.18
C ILE A 263 10.48 -0.47 8.29
N ALA A 264 10.09 -0.63 9.54
CA ALA A 264 10.97 -0.70 10.70
C ALA A 264 12.07 -1.74 10.52
N LYS A 265 11.72 -2.97 10.11
CA LYS A 265 12.69 -4.03 9.80
C LYS A 265 13.69 -3.63 8.71
N LYS A 266 13.27 -2.88 7.70
CA LYS A 266 14.15 -2.41 6.61
C LYS A 266 15.04 -1.22 7.00
N THR A 267 14.67 -0.49 8.03
CA THR A 267 15.28 0.81 8.36
C THR A 267 15.95 0.87 9.73
N GLY A 268 15.75 -0.15 10.56
CA GLY A 268 16.31 -0.24 11.92
C GLY A 268 15.56 0.58 12.97
N TYR A 269 14.42 1.19 12.62
CA TYR A 269 13.62 1.97 13.58
C TYR A 269 12.63 1.09 14.33
N ALA A 270 12.11 1.60 15.45
CA ALA A 270 10.92 1.02 16.07
C ALA A 270 9.71 1.22 15.15
N ALA A 271 8.83 0.21 15.08
CA ALA A 271 7.60 0.30 14.28
C ALA A 271 6.74 1.50 14.68
N ASP A 272 6.68 1.82 15.97
CA ASP A 272 5.94 2.97 16.48
C ASP A 272 6.53 4.30 15.97
N ASP A 273 7.86 4.42 15.86
CA ASP A 273 8.49 5.61 15.25
C ASP A 273 8.12 5.76 13.79
N VAL A 274 8.08 4.65 13.05
CA VAL A 274 7.65 4.66 11.65
C VAL A 274 6.20 5.10 11.51
N ILE A 275 5.30 4.62 12.37
CA ILE A 275 3.89 5.07 12.39
C ILE A 275 3.84 6.57 12.70
N ARG A 276 4.54 7.00 13.77
CA ARG A 276 4.62 8.40 14.21
C ARG A 276 5.08 9.34 13.10
N TRP A 277 6.11 8.95 12.34
CA TRP A 277 6.69 9.78 11.28
C TRP A 277 5.87 9.78 9.99
N ASN A 278 5.03 8.77 9.79
CA ASN A 278 4.17 8.65 8.62
C ASN A 278 2.86 9.44 8.72
N TRP A 279 2.39 9.79 9.93
CA TRP A 279 1.16 10.58 10.11
C TRP A 279 1.14 11.90 9.32
N PHE A 280 2.30 12.49 9.05
CA PHE A 280 2.39 13.74 8.28
C PHE A 280 3.13 13.59 6.94
N GLY A 281 3.33 12.34 6.49
CA GLY A 281 4.03 12.01 5.25
C GLY A 281 5.48 12.50 5.21
N GLY A 282 6.14 12.58 6.38
CA GLY A 282 7.48 13.13 6.52
C GLY A 282 8.56 12.14 6.07
N HIS A 283 8.42 10.84 6.38
CA HIS A 283 9.51 9.85 6.24
C HIS A 283 9.45 8.87 5.06
N TYR A 284 8.25 8.49 4.61
CA TYR A 284 8.11 7.52 3.53
C TYR A 284 7.21 8.04 2.42
N PRO A 285 7.55 7.80 1.14
CA PRO A 285 6.72 8.15 -0.01
C PRO A 285 5.51 7.20 -0.17
N THR A 286 5.03 6.61 0.92
CA THR A 286 3.95 5.61 0.85
C THR A 286 2.62 6.31 0.71
N ASN A 287 2.17 6.44 -0.53
CA ASN A 287 0.75 6.59 -0.90
C ASN A 287 -0.14 5.56 -0.18
N TYR A 288 0.41 4.44 0.30
CA TYR A 288 -0.32 3.41 1.06
C TYR A 288 -0.78 3.82 2.46
N LEU A 289 -0.16 4.81 3.10
CA LEU A 289 -0.58 5.31 4.42
C LEU A 289 -1.43 6.59 4.33
N PHE A 290 -1.47 7.25 3.17
CA PHE A 290 -2.38 8.37 2.92
C PHE A 290 -3.85 7.92 2.90
N TYR A 291 -4.12 6.67 2.54
CA TYR A 291 -5.44 6.05 2.68
C TYR A 291 -5.70 5.48 4.10
N ALA A 292 -4.74 5.65 5.02
CA ALA A 292 -4.84 5.22 6.41
C ALA A 292 -4.66 6.38 7.40
N THR A 293 -4.85 7.62 6.95
CA THR A 293 -5.41 8.65 7.84
C THR A 293 -6.90 8.31 7.98
N PRO A 294 -7.38 7.89 9.16
CA PRO A 294 -8.79 7.66 9.35
C PRO A 294 -9.53 8.91 8.92
N GLU A 295 -10.54 8.73 8.08
CA GLU A 295 -11.49 9.78 7.78
C GLU A 295 -11.89 10.48 9.08
N PHE A 296 -11.68 11.80 9.12
CA PHE A 296 -11.95 12.69 10.25
C PHE A 296 -13.45 12.84 10.57
N GLU A 297 -14.28 11.88 10.13
CA GLU A 297 -15.74 11.85 10.29
C GLU A 297 -16.29 10.44 10.63
N LEU A 298 -15.44 9.50 11.08
CA LEU A 298 -15.83 8.08 11.24
C LEU A 298 -16.26 7.64 12.66
N PHE A 299 -16.57 8.54 13.60
CA PHE A 299 -17.06 8.14 14.93
C PHE A 299 -18.44 8.76 15.22
N PRO A 300 -19.54 8.21 14.67
CA PRO A 300 -20.91 8.70 14.83
C PRO A 300 -21.51 8.43 16.22
N HIS A 301 -20.79 7.71 17.11
CA HIS A 301 -21.23 7.38 18.48
C HIS A 301 -20.21 7.76 19.58
N PRO A 302 -19.75 9.03 19.65
CA PRO A 302 -18.79 9.47 20.65
C PRO A 302 -19.26 9.25 22.09
N GLU A 303 -20.57 9.27 22.34
CA GLU A 303 -21.20 9.05 23.64
C GLU A 303 -20.94 7.66 24.24
N GLN A 304 -20.63 6.65 23.40
CA GLN A 304 -20.48 5.26 23.83
C GLN A 304 -19.07 4.93 24.36
N PHE A 305 -18.11 5.81 24.11
CA PHE A 305 -16.75 5.66 24.63
C PHE A 305 -16.72 5.76 26.16
N SER A 306 -15.85 5.00 26.81
CA SER A 306 -15.65 5.04 28.27
C SER A 306 -14.28 5.61 28.64
N ASP A 307 -14.27 6.62 29.50
CA ASP A 307 -13.08 7.23 30.11
C ASP A 307 -12.76 6.66 31.51
N LYS A 308 -13.74 6.02 32.14
CA LYS A 308 -13.64 5.43 33.49
C LYS A 308 -12.40 4.57 33.66
N GLU A 309 -12.15 3.65 32.73
CA GLU A 309 -11.01 2.73 32.81
C GLU A 309 -9.66 3.46 32.79
N TYR A 310 -9.54 4.52 31.99
CA TYR A 310 -8.31 5.31 31.93
C TYR A 310 -8.15 6.21 33.16
N LEU A 311 -9.25 6.68 33.77
CA LEU A 311 -9.22 7.42 35.02
C LEU A 311 -8.74 6.55 36.20
N GLU A 312 -9.23 5.30 36.30
CA GLU A 312 -8.76 4.35 37.32
C GLU A 312 -7.27 3.98 37.12
N TYR A 313 -6.86 3.73 35.88
CA TYR A 313 -5.44 3.57 35.54
C TYR A 313 -4.61 4.78 36.00
N LEU A 314 -5.06 5.99 35.69
CA LEU A 314 -4.35 7.23 36.01
C LEU A 314 -4.27 7.45 37.53
N LYS A 315 -5.33 7.13 38.27
CA LYS A 315 -5.38 7.21 39.74
C LYS A 315 -4.29 6.35 40.37
N ILE A 316 -4.17 5.09 39.95
CA ILE A 316 -3.14 4.17 40.45
C ILE A 316 -1.74 4.69 40.10
N LYS A 317 -1.50 5.10 38.85
CA LYS A 317 -0.17 5.55 38.40
C LYS A 317 0.25 6.89 39.01
N LYS A 318 -0.70 7.78 39.32
CA LYS A 318 -0.46 9.00 40.12
C LYS A 318 -0.04 8.65 41.55
N ALA A 319 -0.73 7.72 42.21
CA ALA A 319 -0.37 7.28 43.56
C ALA A 319 1.03 6.64 43.61
N GLN A 320 1.39 5.89 42.56
CA GLN A 320 2.73 5.29 42.42
C GLN A 320 3.82 6.27 41.96
N LYS A 321 3.49 7.54 41.67
CA LYS A 321 4.40 8.57 41.15
C LYS A 321 5.19 8.10 39.91
N GLN A 322 4.49 7.47 38.96
CA GLN A 322 5.07 6.89 37.74
C GLN A 322 4.85 7.83 36.53
N PRO A 323 5.72 8.84 36.28
CA PRO A 323 5.46 9.94 35.34
C PRO A 323 5.25 9.47 33.89
N ASP A 324 5.94 8.41 33.47
CA ASP A 324 5.81 7.89 32.11
C ASP A 324 4.40 7.31 31.86
N GLN A 325 3.91 6.55 32.81
CA GLN A 325 2.62 5.88 32.80
C GLN A 325 1.49 6.89 33.01
N ILE A 326 1.68 7.90 33.88
CA ILE A 326 0.75 9.03 34.03
C ILE A 326 0.58 9.76 32.69
N ALA A 327 1.69 10.13 32.03
CA ALA A 327 1.64 10.80 30.72
C ALA A 327 0.91 9.95 29.67
N TRP A 328 1.11 8.63 29.69
CA TRP A 328 0.43 7.72 28.77
C TRP A 328 -1.09 7.65 29.04
N GLY A 329 -1.51 7.64 30.30
CA GLY A 329 -2.93 7.69 30.69
C GLY A 329 -3.60 9.00 30.30
N LEU A 330 -2.93 10.13 30.56
CA LEU A 330 -3.35 11.46 30.10
C LEU A 330 -3.50 11.52 28.59
N LYS A 331 -2.55 10.95 27.84
CA LYS A 331 -2.62 10.86 26.38
C LYS A 331 -3.87 10.09 25.91
N LYS A 332 -4.19 8.96 26.55
CA LYS A 332 -5.40 8.19 26.19
C LYS A 332 -6.68 8.95 26.47
N LEU A 333 -6.76 9.65 27.61
CA LEU A 333 -7.89 10.52 27.91
C LEU A 333 -7.98 11.68 26.93
N GLY A 334 -6.86 12.33 26.59
CA GLY A 334 -6.79 13.37 25.57
C GLY A 334 -7.32 12.90 24.21
N ASP A 335 -6.82 11.75 23.73
CA ASP A 335 -7.30 11.15 22.47
C ASP A 335 -8.80 10.81 22.53
N LEU A 336 -9.26 10.24 23.64
CA LEU A 336 -10.66 9.86 23.83
C LEU A 336 -11.56 11.10 23.81
N TYR A 337 -11.22 12.14 24.56
CA TYR A 337 -12.00 13.37 24.63
C TYR A 337 -11.97 14.17 23.33
N ARG A 338 -10.87 14.09 22.57
CA ARG A 338 -10.77 14.61 21.21
C ARG A 338 -11.79 13.96 20.29
N LEU A 339 -11.98 12.63 20.40
CA LEU A 339 -13.00 11.89 19.64
C LEU A 339 -14.43 12.14 20.15
N LYS A 340 -14.61 12.30 21.47
CA LYS A 340 -15.92 12.40 22.14
C LYS A 340 -16.73 13.68 21.87
N THR A 341 -16.20 14.70 21.18
CA THR A 341 -16.74 16.09 21.05
C THR A 341 -16.34 17.11 22.14
N GLY A 342 -15.30 16.84 22.95
CA GLY A 342 -14.82 17.73 24.02
C GLY A 342 -13.39 18.24 23.85
N TYR A 343 -13.17 19.25 23.00
CA TYR A 343 -11.83 19.85 22.83
C TYR A 343 -11.27 20.41 24.15
N ALA A 344 -12.09 21.05 24.99
CA ALA A 344 -11.60 21.63 26.24
C ALA A 344 -10.96 20.60 27.19
N LYS A 345 -11.62 19.45 27.42
CA LYS A 345 -11.07 18.37 28.26
C LYS A 345 -9.88 17.67 27.61
N ALA A 346 -9.92 17.48 26.29
CA ALA A 346 -8.79 16.90 25.56
C ALA A 346 -7.54 17.78 25.68
N GLU A 347 -7.72 19.10 25.50
CA GLU A 347 -6.68 20.12 25.66
C GLU A 347 -6.10 20.08 27.07
N GLU A 348 -6.97 20.03 28.10
CA GLU A 348 -6.55 19.92 29.49
C GLU A 348 -5.63 18.71 29.72
N TYR A 349 -6.02 17.51 29.26
CA TYR A 349 -5.20 16.31 29.44
C TYR A 349 -3.88 16.37 28.66
N TYR A 350 -3.87 16.91 27.43
CA TYR A 350 -2.63 17.08 26.67
C TYR A 350 -1.69 18.13 27.29
N LEU A 351 -2.22 19.22 27.85
CA LEU A 351 -1.43 20.23 28.55
C LEU A 351 -0.89 19.71 29.90
N GLN A 352 -1.67 18.91 30.63
CA GLN A 352 -1.16 18.19 31.81
C GLN A 352 -0.01 17.26 31.44
N MET A 353 -0.13 16.56 30.31
CA MET A 353 0.92 15.70 29.76
C MET A 353 2.17 16.52 29.38
N GLU A 354 2.00 17.67 28.71
CA GLU A 354 3.11 18.58 28.38
C GLU A 354 3.84 19.04 29.64
N LYS A 355 3.10 19.55 30.64
CA LYS A 355 3.67 20.01 31.92
C LYS A 355 4.48 18.91 32.61
N LEU A 356 3.95 17.69 32.67
CA LEU A 356 4.64 16.55 33.26
C LEU A 356 5.92 16.20 32.48
N ARG A 357 5.90 16.31 31.14
CA ARG A 357 7.04 16.01 30.28
C ARG A 357 8.10 17.09 30.28
N MET A 358 7.71 18.35 30.48
CA MET A 358 8.64 19.47 30.66
C MET A 358 9.45 19.37 31.94
N GLN A 359 8.92 18.74 32.98
CA GLN A 359 9.64 18.48 34.24
C GLN A 359 10.66 17.34 34.12
N GLY A 360 10.59 16.54 33.05
CA GLY A 360 11.53 15.46 32.78
C GLY A 360 12.63 15.89 31.79
N ASN A 361 13.73 15.13 31.75
CA ASN A 361 14.85 15.37 30.82
C ASN A 361 14.68 14.67 29.46
N ASP A 362 13.59 13.93 29.26
CA ASP A 362 13.34 13.15 28.04
C ASP A 362 12.74 14.02 26.93
N LYS A 363 13.64 14.64 26.16
CA LYS A 363 13.32 15.45 24.97
C LYS A 363 12.55 14.66 23.91
N ASP A 364 12.67 13.33 23.88
CA ASP A 364 11.94 12.48 22.94
C ASP A 364 10.46 12.42 23.25
N LYS A 365 10.14 12.16 24.51
CA LYS A 365 8.76 12.10 24.98
C LYS A 365 8.11 13.50 24.99
N LEU A 366 8.88 14.56 25.23
CA LEU A 366 8.40 15.95 25.11
C LEU A 366 8.02 16.31 23.66
N ALA A 367 8.92 16.06 22.70
CA ALA A 367 8.63 16.30 21.28
C ALA A 367 7.39 15.52 20.79
N TRP A 368 7.21 14.31 21.30
CA TRP A 368 6.03 13.49 20.99
C TRP A 368 4.74 14.11 21.53
N THR A 369 4.79 14.65 22.75
CA THR A 369 3.66 15.37 23.37
C THR A 369 3.27 16.59 22.55
N TRP A 370 4.27 17.37 22.10
CA TRP A 370 4.04 18.49 21.19
C TRP A 370 3.46 18.04 19.85
N GLY A 371 3.82 16.87 19.33
CA GLY A 371 3.22 16.32 18.12
C GLY A 371 1.73 16.02 18.27
N HIS A 372 1.32 15.53 19.44
CA HIS A 372 -0.09 15.33 19.77
C HIS A 372 -0.85 16.64 19.89
N LEU A 373 -0.29 17.63 20.59
CA LEU A 373 -0.88 18.98 20.67
C LEU A 373 -0.99 19.65 19.30
N ALA A 374 0.05 19.53 18.47
CA ALA A 374 0.03 20.07 17.11
C ALA A 374 -1.10 19.47 16.26
N LEU A 375 -1.26 18.14 16.29
CA LEU A 375 -2.35 17.45 15.60
C LEU A 375 -3.71 17.89 16.16
N PHE A 376 -3.84 17.91 17.48
CA PHE A 376 -5.06 18.30 18.18
C PHE A 376 -5.53 19.72 17.84
N TYR A 377 -4.62 20.70 17.78
CA TYR A 377 -4.96 22.06 17.36
C TYR A 377 -5.21 22.16 15.85
N TRP A 378 -4.50 21.39 15.04
CA TRP A 378 -4.73 21.33 13.59
C TRP A 378 -6.15 20.83 13.26
N GLU A 379 -6.63 19.80 13.95
CA GLU A 379 -8.00 19.29 13.81
C GLU A 379 -9.07 20.32 14.14
N GLN A 380 -8.79 21.18 15.13
CA GLN A 380 -9.65 22.31 15.49
C GLN A 380 -9.53 23.51 14.54
N LYS A 381 -8.72 23.40 13.48
CA LYS A 381 -8.37 24.51 12.59
C LYS A 381 -7.68 25.68 13.31
N LYS A 382 -7.17 25.47 14.54
CA LYS A 382 -6.35 26.41 15.31
C LYS A 382 -4.90 26.36 14.82
N TYR A 383 -4.70 26.78 13.57
CA TYR A 383 -3.46 26.54 12.84
C TYR A 383 -2.24 27.24 13.44
N ASP A 384 -2.39 28.41 14.06
CA ASP A 384 -1.28 29.14 14.67
C ASP A 384 -0.71 28.40 15.89
N LEU A 385 -1.58 27.78 16.68
CA LEU A 385 -1.18 26.91 17.80
C LEU A 385 -0.53 25.63 17.28
N ALA A 386 -1.12 24.99 16.27
CA ALA A 386 -0.54 23.79 15.65
C ALA A 386 0.87 24.06 15.11
N GLU A 387 1.05 25.18 14.41
CA GLU A 387 2.34 25.64 13.91
C GLU A 387 3.34 25.89 15.03
N THR A 388 2.92 26.53 16.13
CA THR A 388 3.76 26.77 17.30
C THR A 388 4.34 25.47 17.84
N TYR A 389 3.52 24.43 18.00
CA TYR A 389 3.98 23.13 18.50
C TYR A 389 4.88 22.39 17.50
N PHE A 390 4.57 22.42 16.20
CA PHE A 390 5.49 21.86 15.20
C PHE A 390 6.83 22.61 15.15
N ASN A 391 6.83 23.92 15.34
CA ASN A 391 8.05 24.72 15.41
C ASN A 391 8.87 24.43 16.68
N LYS A 392 8.23 24.22 17.84
CA LYS A 392 8.91 23.74 19.06
C LYS A 392 9.66 22.43 18.79
N ILE A 393 9.01 21.46 18.12
CA ILE A 393 9.65 20.20 17.72
C ILE A 393 10.79 20.48 16.74
N TYR A 394 10.56 21.28 15.71
CA TYR A 394 11.57 21.61 14.70
C TYR A 394 12.84 22.20 15.33
N GLN A 395 12.70 23.16 16.25
CA GLN A 395 13.80 23.78 16.98
C GLN A 395 14.56 22.75 17.84
N LEU A 396 13.83 22.05 18.72
CA LEU A 396 14.39 21.04 19.62
C LEU A 396 15.20 19.97 18.86
N ARG A 397 14.70 19.54 17.69
CA ARG A 397 15.35 18.50 16.87
C ARG A 397 16.49 19.02 16.02
N THR A 398 16.41 20.28 15.59
CA THR A 398 17.50 20.92 14.86
C THR A 398 18.71 21.12 15.76
N GLU A 399 18.51 21.59 17.01
CA GLU A 399 19.57 21.72 18.02
C GLU A 399 20.23 20.38 18.34
N ALA A 400 19.42 19.31 18.45
CA ALA A 400 19.90 17.95 18.67
C ALA A 400 20.57 17.32 17.43
N LYS A 401 20.60 18.00 16.28
CA LYS A 401 21.03 17.47 14.97
C LYS A 401 20.31 16.16 14.58
N ASP A 402 19.09 15.97 15.08
CA ASP A 402 18.24 14.82 14.76
C ASP A 402 17.43 15.12 13.51
N TYR A 403 18.10 15.08 12.36
CA TYR A 403 17.52 15.47 11.07
C TYR A 403 16.33 14.60 10.66
N LYS A 404 16.24 13.37 11.17
CA LYS A 404 15.09 12.49 10.94
C LYS A 404 13.85 13.08 11.60
N ARG A 405 13.93 13.43 12.88
CA ARG A 405 12.79 14.03 13.59
C ARG A 405 12.53 15.49 13.18
N VAL A 406 13.53 16.20 12.65
CA VAL A 406 13.32 17.48 11.95
C VAL A 406 12.40 17.33 10.74
N ILE A 407 12.65 16.32 9.89
CA ILE A 407 11.81 16.04 8.72
C ILE A 407 10.37 15.71 9.13
N TRP A 408 10.17 15.01 10.25
CA TRP A 408 8.83 14.76 10.79
C TRP A 408 8.08 16.06 11.12
N ALA A 409 8.72 16.98 11.86
CA ALA A 409 8.12 18.28 12.18
C ALA A 409 7.79 19.11 10.93
N LEU A 410 8.72 19.14 9.96
CA LEU A 410 8.50 19.81 8.67
C LEU A 410 7.38 19.15 7.86
N GLY A 411 7.23 17.82 7.97
CA GLY A 411 6.13 17.07 7.37
C GLY A 411 4.78 17.52 7.93
N GLY A 412 4.70 17.72 9.25
CA GLY A 412 3.53 18.28 9.94
C GLY A 412 3.17 19.67 9.43
N LEU A 413 4.15 20.58 9.38
CA LEU A 413 3.97 21.93 8.84
C LEU A 413 3.54 21.91 7.36
N ARG A 414 4.17 21.07 6.54
CA ARG A 414 3.78 20.88 5.12
C ARG A 414 2.34 20.41 5.00
N TYR A 415 1.96 19.39 5.76
CA TYR A 415 0.62 18.79 5.72
C TYR A 415 -0.44 19.80 6.16
N MET A 416 -0.18 20.55 7.22
CA MET A 416 -1.04 21.64 7.67
C MET A 416 -1.26 22.67 6.55
N ARG A 417 -0.21 23.20 5.93
CA ARG A 417 -0.33 24.17 4.82
C ARG A 417 -1.07 23.57 3.61
N TYR A 418 -0.83 22.30 3.30
CA TYR A 418 -1.55 21.56 2.26
C TYR A 418 -3.06 21.50 2.55
N THR A 419 -3.47 21.18 3.79
CA THR A 419 -4.90 21.11 4.17
C THR A 419 -5.60 22.46 4.14
N GLN A 420 -4.85 23.55 4.36
CA GLN A 420 -5.35 24.92 4.20
C GLN A 420 -5.39 25.37 2.72
N GLY A 421 -4.90 24.55 1.78
CA GLY A 421 -4.72 24.91 0.38
C GLY A 421 -3.61 25.93 0.12
N LYS A 422 -2.73 26.20 1.09
CA LYS A 422 -1.57 27.09 0.99
C LYS A 422 -0.38 26.33 0.37
N LEU A 423 -0.51 26.01 -0.93
CA LEU A 423 0.35 25.04 -1.61
C LEU A 423 1.80 25.52 -1.84
N ASP A 424 2.03 26.82 -1.96
CA ASP A 424 3.35 27.44 -2.03
C ASP A 424 4.12 27.25 -0.73
N GLU A 425 3.48 27.52 0.40
CA GLU A 425 4.06 27.30 1.72
C GLU A 425 4.34 25.80 1.94
N ALA A 426 3.40 24.93 1.55
CA ALA A 426 3.59 23.48 1.61
C ALA A 426 4.79 23.02 0.76
N LEU A 427 4.91 23.48 -0.49
CA LEU A 427 6.06 23.20 -1.35
C LEU A 427 7.37 23.80 -0.79
N GLY A 428 7.28 24.91 -0.05
CA GLY A 428 8.39 25.49 0.71
C GLY A 428 8.90 24.53 1.81
N TYR A 429 7.99 23.97 2.61
CA TYR A 429 8.33 22.95 3.60
C TYR A 429 8.85 21.66 2.94
N GLN A 430 8.26 21.22 1.83
CA GLN A 430 8.75 20.08 1.05
C GLN A 430 10.19 20.28 0.59
N ARG A 431 10.54 21.50 0.16
CA ARG A 431 11.91 21.85 -0.23
C ARG A 431 12.87 21.76 0.95
N LYS A 432 12.48 22.22 2.15
CA LYS A 432 13.27 22.06 3.39
C LYS A 432 13.51 20.58 3.71
N ILE A 433 12.45 19.75 3.64
CA ILE A 433 12.53 18.29 3.85
C ILE A 433 13.55 17.65 2.90
N LEU A 434 13.51 17.98 1.61
CA LEU A 434 14.44 17.43 0.61
C LEU A 434 15.90 17.81 0.88
N ARG A 435 16.17 18.97 1.50
CA ARG A 435 17.54 19.36 1.90
C ARG A 435 18.08 18.47 3.02
N PHE A 436 17.25 18.11 4.00
CA PHE A 436 17.66 17.16 5.05
C PHE A 436 17.83 15.75 4.50
N TYR A 437 16.98 15.31 3.57
CA TYR A 437 17.20 14.04 2.89
C TYR A 437 18.50 13.97 2.09
N GLU A 438 18.90 15.08 1.48
CA GLU A 438 20.21 15.19 0.84
C GLU A 438 21.34 14.97 1.85
N GLN A 439 21.30 15.66 3.00
CA GLN A 439 22.31 15.53 4.06
C GLN A 439 22.37 14.10 4.63
N LEU A 440 21.24 13.41 4.69
CA LEU A 440 21.13 12.03 5.13
C LEU A 440 21.52 10.99 4.04
N GLY A 441 21.90 11.43 2.84
CA GLY A 441 22.26 10.53 1.74
C GLY A 441 21.09 9.71 1.18
N TRP A 442 19.85 10.17 1.36
CA TRP A 442 18.67 9.41 0.94
C TRP A 442 18.53 9.39 -0.58
N LYS A 443 18.48 8.19 -1.17
CA LYS A 443 18.60 7.98 -2.63
C LYS A 443 17.32 8.26 -3.42
N ASN A 444 16.13 8.19 -2.81
CA ASN A 444 14.84 8.22 -3.52
C ASN A 444 14.08 9.55 -3.40
N ARG A 445 14.81 10.64 -3.12
CA ARG A 445 14.29 12.00 -2.93
C ARG A 445 13.57 12.58 -4.17
N GLY A 446 14.00 12.24 -5.38
CA GLY A 446 13.28 12.62 -6.60
C GLY A 446 11.86 12.01 -6.67
N LEU A 447 11.73 10.72 -6.36
CA LEU A 447 10.43 10.04 -6.37
C LEU A 447 9.46 10.62 -5.34
N LEU A 448 9.95 11.00 -4.16
CA LEU A 448 9.16 11.70 -3.15
C LEU A 448 8.64 13.05 -3.66
N LEU A 449 9.50 13.84 -4.32
CA LEU A 449 9.06 15.12 -4.88
C LEU A 449 8.02 14.91 -5.98
N TYR A 450 8.21 13.91 -6.84
CA TYR A 450 7.26 13.56 -7.88
C TYR A 450 5.89 13.22 -7.28
N SER A 451 5.83 12.33 -6.29
CA SER A 451 4.55 11.92 -5.68
C SER A 451 3.82 13.08 -5.01
N VAL A 452 4.54 13.99 -4.36
CA VAL A 452 3.95 15.20 -3.75
C VAL A 452 3.35 16.11 -4.82
N ILE A 453 4.07 16.36 -5.92
CA ILE A 453 3.58 17.22 -7.01
C ILE A 453 2.33 16.59 -7.66
N GLU A 454 2.38 15.29 -7.98
CA GLU A 454 1.23 14.60 -8.59
C GLU A 454 0.01 14.59 -7.66
N ASN A 455 0.20 14.35 -6.36
CA ASN A 455 -0.88 14.42 -5.39
C ASN A 455 -1.50 15.83 -5.34
N TYR A 456 -0.70 16.89 -5.32
CA TYR A 456 -1.21 18.26 -5.25
C TYR A 456 -1.99 18.64 -6.52
N LEU A 457 -1.54 18.18 -7.69
CA LEU A 457 -2.25 18.41 -8.95
C LEU A 457 -3.54 17.62 -9.04
N PHE A 458 -3.56 16.40 -8.52
CA PHE A 458 -4.74 15.56 -8.47
C PHE A 458 -5.81 16.14 -7.52
N VAL A 459 -5.41 16.54 -6.31
CA VAL A 459 -6.35 17.04 -5.28
C VAL A 459 -6.77 18.50 -5.55
N PHE A 460 -5.89 19.33 -6.11
CA PHE A 460 -6.15 20.73 -6.39
C PHE A 460 -5.99 21.09 -7.87
N PRO A 461 -6.80 20.51 -8.78
CA PRO A 461 -6.66 20.75 -10.22
C PRO A 461 -6.83 22.24 -10.59
N ARG A 462 -7.68 22.96 -9.86
CA ARG A 462 -7.89 24.42 -10.03
C ARG A 462 -6.67 25.27 -9.65
N LYS A 463 -5.69 24.71 -8.91
CA LYS A 463 -4.43 25.39 -8.51
C LYS A 463 -3.23 25.00 -9.36
N THR A 464 -3.43 24.30 -10.48
CA THR A 464 -2.34 23.85 -11.37
C THR A 464 -1.42 24.98 -11.81
N GLN A 465 -1.96 26.15 -12.18
CA GLN A 465 -1.15 27.28 -12.63
C GLN A 465 -0.24 27.83 -11.52
N MET A 466 -0.73 27.88 -10.28
CA MET A 466 0.05 28.31 -9.12
C MET A 466 1.19 27.33 -8.84
N ILE A 467 0.90 26.01 -8.83
CA ILE A 467 1.92 24.97 -8.66
C ILE A 467 2.98 25.10 -9.76
N LYS A 468 2.57 25.24 -11.02
CA LYS A 468 3.47 25.45 -12.16
C LYS A 468 4.37 26.68 -11.95
N ASN A 469 3.81 27.82 -11.55
CA ASN A 469 4.59 29.05 -11.31
C ASN A 469 5.64 28.85 -10.20
N TYR A 470 5.27 28.15 -9.11
CA TYR A 470 6.22 27.81 -8.06
C TYR A 470 7.36 26.91 -8.57
N LEU A 471 7.03 25.88 -9.37
CA LEU A 471 8.01 25.00 -9.98
C LEU A 471 8.95 25.74 -10.95
N ILE A 472 8.45 26.71 -11.71
CA ILE A 472 9.28 27.58 -12.58
C ILE A 472 10.27 28.37 -11.73
N LYS A 473 9.80 29.03 -10.66
CA LYS A 473 10.68 29.78 -9.74
C LYS A 473 11.77 28.87 -9.18
N TRP A 474 11.40 27.69 -8.70
CA TRP A 474 12.34 26.73 -8.12
C TRP A 474 13.35 26.20 -9.17
N ALA A 475 12.91 25.88 -10.38
CA ALA A 475 13.80 25.47 -11.47
C ALA A 475 14.81 26.57 -11.82
N ASN A 476 14.38 27.84 -11.87
CA ASN A 476 15.25 28.98 -12.16
C ASN A 476 16.34 29.18 -11.10
N GLU A 477 16.03 28.95 -9.82
CA GLU A 477 17.03 28.99 -8.76
C GLU A 477 18.13 27.94 -8.93
N TYR A 478 17.78 26.73 -9.36
CA TYR A 478 18.77 25.70 -9.69
C TYR A 478 19.55 26.05 -10.95
N LYS A 479 18.87 26.51 -12.00
CA LYS A 479 19.50 26.96 -13.25
C LYS A 479 20.57 28.04 -13.01
N ASN A 480 20.28 29.01 -12.13
CA ASN A 480 21.17 30.13 -11.83
C ASN A 480 22.29 29.76 -10.83
N ASN A 481 22.30 28.54 -10.28
CA ASN A 481 23.32 28.08 -9.35
C ASN A 481 23.78 26.64 -9.71
N PRO A 482 24.81 26.48 -10.55
CA PRO A 482 25.27 25.17 -11.03
C PRO A 482 25.69 24.20 -9.92
N LYS A 483 26.28 24.69 -8.83
CA LYS A 483 26.64 23.86 -7.66
C LYS A 483 25.38 23.30 -7.00
N MET A 484 24.32 24.11 -6.90
CA MET A 484 23.03 23.68 -6.35
C MET A 484 22.33 22.69 -7.28
N ALA A 485 22.34 22.93 -8.60
CA ALA A 485 21.78 21.99 -9.57
C ALA A 485 22.46 20.62 -9.51
N LEU A 486 23.79 20.57 -9.37
CA LEU A 486 24.52 19.32 -9.23
C LEU A 486 24.23 18.60 -7.91
N LYS A 487 24.12 19.36 -6.82
CA LYS A 487 23.79 18.81 -5.49
C LYS A 487 22.38 18.24 -5.43
N TYR A 488 21.42 18.90 -6.06
CA TYR A 488 20.00 18.55 -6.06
C TYR A 488 19.52 18.05 -7.43
N ASP A 489 20.37 17.24 -8.09
CA ASP A 489 20.18 16.75 -9.46
C ASP A 489 18.82 16.05 -9.66
N GLN A 490 18.44 15.17 -8.74
CA GLN A 490 17.17 14.45 -8.80
C GLN A 490 15.96 15.37 -8.70
N GLN A 491 15.98 16.32 -7.76
CA GLN A 491 14.87 17.27 -7.58
C GLN A 491 14.75 18.15 -8.83
N TYR A 492 15.88 18.62 -9.34
CA TYR A 492 15.89 19.47 -10.53
C TYR A 492 15.32 18.72 -11.74
N GLN A 493 15.73 17.48 -11.97
CA GLN A 493 15.19 16.65 -13.05
C GLN A 493 13.67 16.44 -12.94
N VAL A 494 13.16 16.14 -11.74
CA VAL A 494 11.70 15.97 -11.53
C VAL A 494 10.94 17.25 -11.84
N ILE A 495 11.44 18.40 -11.36
CA ILE A 495 10.83 19.71 -11.62
C ILE A 495 10.85 20.01 -13.13
N THR A 496 11.99 19.86 -13.80
CA THR A 496 12.09 20.15 -15.23
C THR A 496 11.20 19.22 -16.06
N ASN A 497 11.14 17.93 -15.72
CA ASN A 497 10.28 16.98 -16.43
C ASN A 497 8.81 17.34 -16.29
N LYS A 498 8.39 17.80 -15.10
CA LYS A 498 6.99 18.25 -14.91
C LYS A 498 6.69 19.54 -15.66
N LEU A 499 7.65 20.47 -15.72
CA LEU A 499 7.51 21.69 -16.52
C LEU A 499 7.46 21.40 -18.03
N VAL A 500 8.23 20.43 -18.51
CA VAL A 500 8.15 19.91 -19.88
C VAL A 500 6.74 19.38 -20.16
N TYR A 501 6.21 18.53 -19.28
CA TYR A 501 4.84 17.99 -19.41
C TYR A 501 3.79 19.11 -19.52
N PHE A 502 3.86 20.14 -18.67
CA PHE A 502 2.96 21.29 -18.78
C PHE A 502 3.12 22.05 -20.09
N ALA A 503 4.36 22.27 -20.54
CA ALA A 503 4.63 22.96 -21.79
C ALA A 503 4.13 22.16 -23.02
N GLU A 504 4.26 20.83 -23.00
CA GLU A 504 3.73 19.95 -24.05
C GLU A 504 2.20 20.01 -24.14
N ALA A 505 1.52 19.94 -22.98
CA ALA A 505 0.07 20.04 -22.92
C ALA A 505 -0.45 21.38 -23.47
N GLU A 506 0.34 22.45 -23.34
CA GLU A 506 0.04 23.78 -23.86
C GLU A 506 0.52 24.00 -25.31
N GLY A 507 1.16 23.01 -25.94
CA GLY A 507 1.76 23.15 -27.28
C GLY A 507 3.00 24.07 -27.33
N LYS A 508 3.55 24.48 -26.18
CA LYS A 508 4.69 25.40 -26.05
C LYS A 508 6.02 24.65 -26.16
N PHE A 509 6.29 24.07 -27.32
CA PHE A 509 7.45 23.19 -27.52
C PHE A 509 8.81 23.89 -27.35
N GLU A 510 8.94 25.19 -27.65
CA GLU A 510 10.20 25.91 -27.39
C GLU A 510 10.49 26.01 -25.88
N GLN A 511 9.47 26.28 -25.06
CA GLN A 511 9.61 26.29 -23.60
C GLN A 511 9.94 24.90 -23.06
N ALA A 512 9.32 23.85 -23.60
CA ALA A 512 9.66 22.46 -23.25
C ALA A 512 11.15 22.16 -23.51
N ALA A 513 11.66 22.58 -24.67
CA ALA A 513 13.09 22.44 -25.01
C ALA A 513 13.97 23.22 -24.02
N GLU A 514 13.56 24.43 -23.63
CA GLU A 514 14.30 25.28 -22.68
C GLU A 514 14.34 24.69 -21.27
N TYR A 515 13.24 24.15 -20.74
CA TYR A 515 13.26 23.49 -19.44
C TYR A 515 14.15 22.25 -19.44
N MET A 516 14.05 21.41 -20.48
CA MET A 516 14.81 20.16 -20.57
C MET A 516 16.30 20.40 -20.81
N GLN A 517 16.70 21.38 -21.63
CA GLN A 517 18.12 21.59 -21.95
C GLN A 517 18.96 21.95 -20.73
N HIS A 518 18.37 22.62 -19.73
CA HIS A 518 19.10 23.06 -18.55
C HIS A 518 19.34 21.93 -17.53
N SER A 519 18.61 20.81 -17.61
CA SER A 519 18.86 19.63 -16.75
C SER A 519 19.91 18.68 -17.34
N ILE A 520 20.22 18.77 -18.64
CA ILE A 520 21.22 17.91 -19.32
C ILE A 520 22.56 17.82 -18.56
N PRO A 521 23.17 18.91 -18.05
CA PRO A 521 24.45 18.84 -17.37
C PRO A 521 24.45 18.06 -16.06
N VAL A 522 23.29 17.90 -15.41
CA VAL A 522 23.16 17.17 -14.14
C VAL A 522 22.81 15.68 -14.32
N ILE A 523 22.55 15.25 -15.57
CA ILE A 523 22.29 13.85 -15.89
C ILE A 523 23.63 13.10 -16.00
N LYS A 524 23.87 12.18 -15.06
CA LYS A 524 25.13 11.41 -14.97
C LYS A 524 25.22 10.28 -16.00
N ASP A 525 24.12 9.57 -16.23
CA ASP A 525 24.09 8.47 -17.18
C ASP A 525 24.18 9.00 -18.61
N SER A 526 25.20 8.56 -19.35
CA SER A 526 25.46 9.07 -20.71
C SER A 526 24.38 8.70 -21.73
N THR A 527 23.66 7.59 -21.53
CA THR A 527 22.54 7.18 -22.40
C THR A 527 21.29 8.01 -22.10
N VAL A 528 20.99 8.27 -20.82
CA VAL A 528 19.90 9.18 -20.41
C VAL A 528 20.18 10.60 -20.90
N GLN A 529 21.41 11.06 -20.76
CA GLN A 529 21.83 12.38 -21.20
C GLN A 529 21.69 12.53 -22.73
N LEU A 530 22.05 11.50 -23.50
CA LEU A 530 21.84 11.48 -24.95
C LEU A 530 20.34 11.56 -25.31
N SER A 531 19.48 10.81 -24.62
CA SER A 531 18.03 10.89 -24.82
C SER A 531 17.51 12.30 -24.56
N ALA A 532 17.89 12.93 -23.45
CA ALA A 532 17.53 14.31 -23.13
C ALA A 532 17.97 15.32 -24.22
N ILE A 533 19.19 15.18 -24.74
CA ILE A 533 19.68 16.01 -25.86
C ILE A 533 18.80 15.83 -27.10
N ASN A 534 18.37 14.61 -27.39
CA ASN A 534 17.52 14.31 -28.54
C ASN A 534 16.11 14.88 -28.39
N ASP A 535 15.56 14.79 -27.18
CA ASP A 535 14.22 15.30 -26.87
C ASP A 535 14.21 16.83 -27.02
N VAL A 536 15.25 17.51 -26.52
CA VAL A 536 15.45 18.96 -26.74
C VAL A 536 15.51 19.30 -28.23
N ALA A 537 16.29 18.55 -29.02
CA ALA A 537 16.38 18.76 -30.46
C ALA A 537 15.00 18.62 -31.13
N PHE A 538 14.25 17.58 -30.77
CA PHE A 538 12.93 17.30 -31.30
C PHE A 538 11.90 18.37 -30.89
N TYR A 539 11.94 18.86 -29.66
CA TYR A 539 11.08 19.96 -29.21
C TYR A 539 11.37 21.25 -29.98
N TYR A 540 12.64 21.61 -30.19
CA TYR A 540 12.98 22.74 -31.05
C TYR A 540 12.51 22.52 -32.50
N GLN A 541 12.57 21.30 -33.02
CA GLN A 541 12.05 20.98 -34.36
C GLN A 541 10.52 21.17 -34.43
N LYS A 542 9.77 20.68 -33.43
CA LYS A 542 8.33 20.90 -33.31
C LYS A 542 7.97 22.38 -33.19
N ALA A 543 8.79 23.15 -32.46
CA ALA A 543 8.68 24.60 -32.37
C ALA A 543 9.10 25.35 -33.65
N LYS A 544 9.51 24.63 -34.72
CA LYS A 544 10.07 25.19 -35.96
C LYS A 544 11.35 26.02 -35.75
N ASN A 545 11.99 25.92 -34.59
CA ASN A 545 13.31 26.48 -34.32
C ASN A 545 14.40 25.54 -34.85
N TYR A 546 14.49 25.47 -36.18
CA TYR A 546 15.37 24.53 -36.88
C TYR A 546 16.86 24.77 -36.60
N ARG A 547 17.27 26.02 -36.33
CA ARG A 547 18.65 26.36 -35.96
C ARG A 547 19.06 25.70 -34.65
N LYS A 548 18.27 25.86 -33.57
CA LYS A 548 18.55 25.23 -32.28
C LYS A 548 18.40 23.71 -32.37
N SER A 549 17.37 23.21 -33.05
CA SER A 549 17.17 21.77 -33.30
C SER A 549 18.41 21.09 -33.89
N LEU A 550 18.95 21.62 -35.00
CA LEU A 550 20.13 21.04 -35.64
C LEU A 550 21.37 21.12 -34.74
N LYS A 551 21.52 22.19 -33.95
CA LYS A 551 22.61 22.32 -32.97
C LYS A 551 22.56 21.17 -31.95
N PHE A 552 21.39 20.86 -31.40
CA PHE A 552 21.22 19.77 -30.44
C PHE A 552 21.34 18.38 -31.08
N TYR A 553 20.84 18.15 -32.30
CA TYR A 553 21.08 16.87 -32.99
C TYR A 553 22.56 16.63 -33.26
N LYS A 554 23.33 17.66 -33.63
CA LYS A 554 24.80 17.55 -33.78
C LYS A 554 25.50 17.27 -32.45
N LEU A 555 25.05 17.90 -31.36
CA LEU A 555 25.53 17.61 -30.02
C LEU A 555 25.23 16.15 -29.63
N GLY A 556 24.02 15.65 -29.93
CA GLY A 556 23.62 14.26 -29.72
C GLY A 556 24.51 13.29 -30.49
N LEU A 557 24.82 13.57 -31.75
CA LEU A 557 25.77 12.78 -32.54
C LEU A 557 27.17 12.75 -31.92
N LYS A 558 27.69 13.90 -31.45
CA LYS A 558 28.99 13.95 -30.76
C LYS A 558 28.98 13.08 -29.51
N LYS A 559 27.93 13.15 -28.70
CA LYS A 559 27.77 12.32 -27.49
C LYS A 559 27.63 10.84 -27.82
N ALA A 560 26.84 10.48 -28.84
CA ALA A 560 26.64 9.10 -29.26
C ALA A 560 27.94 8.42 -29.70
N LYS A 561 28.84 9.16 -30.38
CA LYS A 561 30.17 8.65 -30.77
C LYS A 561 31.07 8.30 -29.58
N GLN A 562 30.80 8.89 -28.41
CA GLN A 562 31.55 8.64 -27.17
C GLN A 562 30.97 7.46 -26.36
N ILE A 563 29.78 6.97 -26.70
CA ILE A 563 29.17 5.82 -26.02
C ILE A 563 29.75 4.53 -26.63
N PRO A 564 30.18 3.53 -25.83
CA PRO A 564 30.72 2.25 -26.30
C PRO A 564 29.71 1.33 -27.00
N ASN A 565 28.69 1.88 -27.65
CA ASN A 565 27.72 1.13 -28.44
C ASN A 565 27.39 1.93 -29.72
N LYS A 566 27.85 1.42 -30.86
CA LYS A 566 27.70 2.05 -32.19
C LYS A 566 26.26 2.16 -32.66
N LEU A 567 25.33 1.45 -32.03
CA LEU A 567 23.89 1.59 -32.25
C LEU A 567 23.42 3.03 -32.02
N TYR A 568 23.95 3.71 -31.00
CA TYR A 568 23.59 5.09 -30.71
C TYR A 568 24.00 6.03 -31.84
N GLU A 569 25.17 5.82 -32.44
CA GLU A 569 25.64 6.60 -33.58
C GLU A 569 24.71 6.43 -34.79
N GLY A 570 24.30 5.20 -35.10
CA GLY A 570 23.30 4.92 -36.15
C GLY A 570 21.96 5.61 -35.90
N LEU A 571 21.42 5.50 -34.69
CA LEU A 571 20.16 6.16 -34.31
C LEU A 571 20.25 7.69 -34.41
N GLN A 572 21.42 8.29 -34.16
CA GLN A 572 21.62 9.73 -34.34
C GLN A 572 21.60 10.16 -35.79
N TYR A 573 22.29 9.43 -36.68
CA TYR A 573 22.22 9.71 -38.11
C TYR A 573 20.79 9.57 -38.65
N TYR A 574 20.04 8.56 -38.18
CA TYR A 574 18.62 8.44 -38.49
C TYR A 574 17.81 9.69 -38.05
N LYS A 575 17.99 10.16 -36.82
CA LYS A 575 17.29 11.36 -36.30
C LYS A 575 17.63 12.62 -37.11
N ILE A 576 18.89 12.81 -37.52
CA ILE A 576 19.30 13.93 -38.38
C ILE A 576 18.69 13.78 -39.79
N GLY A 577 18.58 12.56 -40.30
CA GLY A 577 17.88 12.27 -41.56
C GLY A 577 16.41 12.66 -41.49
N TYR A 578 15.72 12.27 -40.41
CA TYR A 578 14.34 12.68 -40.12
C TYR A 578 14.19 14.21 -40.04
N TYR A 579 15.12 14.89 -39.38
CA TYR A 579 15.14 16.35 -39.34
C TYR A 579 15.19 16.98 -40.74
N TYR A 580 16.06 16.49 -41.63
CA TYR A 580 16.14 17.01 -43.00
C TYR A 580 14.93 16.65 -43.85
N ASP A 581 14.32 15.48 -43.61
CA ASP A 581 13.08 15.08 -44.27
C ASP A 581 11.94 16.05 -43.97
N VAL A 582 11.74 16.40 -42.69
CA VAL A 582 10.71 17.37 -42.25
C VAL A 582 10.93 18.75 -42.87
N LEU A 583 12.18 19.09 -43.25
CA LEU A 583 12.51 20.33 -43.97
C LEU A 583 12.38 20.22 -45.50
N GLY A 584 11.93 19.09 -46.04
CA GLY A 584 11.88 18.84 -47.48
C GLY A 584 13.25 18.66 -48.15
N LYS A 585 14.33 18.51 -47.36
CA LYS A 585 15.72 18.42 -47.87
C LYS A 585 16.10 16.97 -48.16
N THR A 586 15.41 16.35 -49.12
CA THR A 586 15.50 14.91 -49.44
C THR A 586 16.93 14.41 -49.67
N LYS A 587 17.75 15.14 -50.46
CA LYS A 587 19.16 14.76 -50.70
C LYS A 587 19.97 14.67 -49.39
N LYS A 588 19.75 15.60 -48.46
CA LYS A 588 20.43 15.60 -47.16
C LYS A 588 19.88 14.50 -46.25
N ALA A 589 18.57 14.24 -46.28
CA ALA A 589 17.95 13.15 -45.55
C ALA A 589 18.52 11.79 -45.97
N LEU A 590 18.55 11.50 -47.27
CA LEU A 590 19.13 10.27 -47.83
C LEU A 590 20.59 10.08 -47.43
N LYS A 591 21.41 11.14 -47.51
CA LYS A 591 22.81 11.09 -47.06
C LYS A 591 22.92 10.65 -45.60
N GLN A 592 22.08 11.20 -44.71
CA GLN A 592 22.11 10.86 -43.28
C GLN A 592 21.57 9.45 -43.02
N PHE A 593 20.50 9.03 -43.70
CA PHE A 593 20.01 7.65 -43.60
C PHE A 593 21.04 6.64 -44.11
N GLY A 594 21.81 6.96 -45.15
CA GLY A 594 22.94 6.13 -45.60
C GLY A 594 24.05 6.02 -44.54
N MET A 595 24.38 7.11 -43.84
CA MET A 595 25.30 7.07 -42.70
C MET A 595 24.75 6.22 -41.54
N SER A 596 23.43 6.26 -41.31
CA SER A 596 22.75 5.41 -40.34
C SER A 596 22.91 3.92 -40.69
N VAL A 597 22.71 3.52 -41.95
CA VAL A 597 22.95 2.14 -42.40
C VAL A 597 24.40 1.73 -42.13
N LYS A 598 25.37 2.57 -42.51
CA LYS A 598 26.80 2.26 -42.31
C LYS A 598 27.13 2.05 -40.83
N ALA A 599 26.58 2.87 -39.94
CA ALA A 599 26.79 2.72 -38.51
C ALA A 599 26.15 1.43 -37.95
N PHE A 600 24.94 1.09 -38.40
CA PHE A 600 24.30 -0.16 -37.95
C PHE A 600 25.04 -1.41 -38.45
N LYS A 601 25.56 -1.42 -39.68
CA LYS A 601 26.42 -2.51 -40.18
C LYS A 601 27.61 -2.80 -39.28
N ASN A 602 28.18 -1.76 -38.67
CA ASN A 602 29.32 -1.86 -37.76
C ASN A 602 28.91 -2.10 -36.29
N THR A 603 27.63 -2.35 -36.03
CA THR A 603 27.12 -2.67 -34.69
C THR A 603 27.01 -4.19 -34.58
N PRO A 604 27.50 -4.85 -33.51
CA PRO A 604 27.36 -6.30 -33.32
C PRO A 604 25.91 -6.78 -33.38
N ASP A 605 25.72 -8.04 -33.79
CA ASP A 605 24.44 -8.73 -33.73
C ASP A 605 23.90 -8.69 -32.30
N ASP A 606 22.57 -8.67 -32.16
CA ASP A 606 21.93 -8.77 -30.85
C ASP A 606 22.50 -7.73 -29.85
N SER A 607 22.57 -6.45 -30.24
CA SER A 607 23.14 -5.37 -29.42
C SER A 607 22.10 -4.37 -28.91
N SER A 608 20.82 -4.63 -29.17
CA SER A 608 19.67 -3.82 -28.75
C SER A 608 19.23 -4.05 -27.29
N ASP A 609 20.17 -4.29 -26.37
CA ASP A 609 19.89 -4.73 -24.99
C ASP A 609 19.12 -3.71 -24.13
N ASP A 610 19.15 -2.43 -24.49
CA ASP A 610 18.41 -1.39 -23.78
C ASP A 610 17.01 -1.21 -24.39
N TYR A 611 15.97 -1.26 -23.56
CA TYR A 611 14.58 -0.98 -23.94
C TYR A 611 14.43 0.36 -24.68
N ARG A 612 15.26 1.36 -24.36
CA ARG A 612 15.27 2.69 -25.02
C ARG A 612 15.70 2.62 -26.48
N ASN A 613 16.63 1.73 -26.78
CA ASN A 613 17.11 1.50 -28.13
C ASN A 613 16.05 0.80 -28.96
N GLN A 614 15.42 -0.23 -28.40
CA GLN A 614 14.32 -0.96 -29.06
C GLN A 614 13.17 -0.01 -29.41
N GLY A 615 12.72 0.84 -28.48
CA GLY A 615 11.67 1.83 -28.76
C GLY A 615 12.07 2.88 -29.81
N SER A 616 13.35 3.25 -29.89
CA SER A 616 13.85 4.16 -30.92
C SER A 616 13.92 3.51 -32.30
N ILE A 617 14.33 2.23 -32.36
CA ILE A 617 14.31 1.42 -33.58
C ILE A 617 12.88 1.23 -34.07
N LYS A 618 11.93 0.84 -33.20
CA LYS A 618 10.51 0.69 -33.56
C LYS A 618 9.93 1.95 -34.20
N ARG A 619 10.22 3.13 -33.61
CA ARG A 619 9.79 4.43 -34.17
C ARG A 619 10.45 4.71 -35.51
N ALA A 620 11.74 4.39 -35.66
CA ALA A 620 12.46 4.55 -36.92
C ALA A 620 11.85 3.71 -38.03
N VAL A 621 11.61 2.43 -37.74
CA VAL A 621 10.95 1.47 -38.62
C VAL A 621 9.57 1.96 -39.02
N LYS A 622 8.72 2.31 -38.05
CA LYS A 622 7.37 2.80 -38.31
C LYS A 622 7.40 4.01 -39.25
N PHE A 623 8.22 5.02 -38.96
CA PHE A 623 8.31 6.21 -39.80
C PHE A 623 8.75 5.87 -41.23
N LEU A 624 9.81 5.07 -41.38
CA LEU A 624 10.40 4.78 -42.68
C LEU A 624 9.51 3.88 -43.55
N LEU A 625 8.77 2.94 -42.96
CA LEU A 625 7.87 2.06 -43.70
C LEU A 625 6.78 2.81 -44.49
N TYR A 626 6.37 3.99 -44.04
CA TYR A 626 5.37 4.80 -44.73
C TYR A 626 5.97 5.78 -45.76
N GLN A 627 7.29 5.79 -45.94
CA GLN A 627 7.98 6.75 -46.82
C GLN A 627 8.53 6.06 -48.07
N ALA A 628 7.71 5.99 -49.12
CA ALA A 628 8.08 5.37 -50.40
C ALA A 628 9.38 5.95 -51.00
N LYS A 629 9.60 7.27 -50.82
CA LYS A 629 10.81 7.97 -51.30
C LYS A 629 12.14 7.51 -50.67
N TYR A 630 12.10 6.70 -49.61
CA TYR A 630 13.30 6.18 -48.94
C TYR A 630 13.47 4.67 -49.06
N ARG A 631 12.64 4.01 -49.87
CA ARG A 631 12.48 2.54 -49.92
C ARG A 631 13.79 1.75 -49.90
N GLU A 632 14.77 2.09 -50.75
CA GLU A 632 16.05 1.39 -50.81
C GLU A 632 16.82 1.45 -49.49
N VAL A 633 16.85 2.63 -48.86
CA VAL A 633 17.52 2.83 -47.57
C VAL A 633 16.73 2.15 -46.45
N VAL A 634 15.40 2.13 -46.51
CA VAL A 634 14.56 1.41 -45.55
C VAL A 634 14.86 -0.08 -45.59
N ILE A 635 14.96 -0.69 -46.76
CA ILE A 635 15.28 -2.12 -46.90
C ILE A 635 16.62 -2.43 -46.24
N GLN A 636 17.64 -1.59 -46.44
CA GLN A 636 18.95 -1.77 -45.81
C GLN A 636 18.89 -1.60 -44.29
N LEU A 637 18.23 -0.56 -43.79
CA LEU A 637 18.04 -0.34 -42.36
C LEU A 637 17.27 -1.49 -41.69
N MET A 638 16.22 -2.01 -42.35
CA MET A 638 15.42 -3.13 -41.86
C MET A 638 16.24 -4.42 -41.75
N LYS A 639 17.14 -4.70 -42.71
CA LYS A 639 18.08 -5.83 -42.62
C LYS A 639 18.95 -5.72 -41.37
N GLU A 640 19.53 -4.54 -41.12
CA GLU A 640 20.35 -4.33 -39.93
C GLU A 640 19.53 -4.38 -38.64
N PHE A 641 18.31 -3.85 -38.62
CA PHE A 641 17.42 -3.95 -37.46
C PHE A 641 17.06 -5.39 -37.11
N VAL A 642 16.80 -6.25 -38.11
CA VAL A 642 16.63 -7.68 -37.86
C VAL A 642 17.86 -8.28 -37.20
N ARG A 643 19.07 -7.89 -37.63
CA ARG A 643 20.33 -8.45 -37.13
C ARG A 643 20.65 -8.01 -35.69
N ILE A 644 20.50 -6.72 -35.40
CA ILE A 644 20.90 -6.13 -34.11
C ILE A 644 19.83 -6.29 -33.01
N THR A 645 18.61 -6.69 -33.35
CA THR A 645 17.49 -6.81 -32.40
C THR A 645 17.50 -8.16 -31.67
N LYS A 646 17.59 -8.11 -30.34
CA LYS A 646 17.47 -9.29 -29.46
C LYS A 646 16.04 -9.78 -29.25
N ASP A 647 15.08 -8.87 -29.21
CA ASP A 647 13.68 -9.21 -28.92
C ASP A 647 13.09 -10.08 -30.05
N PRO A 648 12.65 -11.32 -29.77
CA PRO A 648 12.19 -12.26 -30.80
C PRO A 648 10.91 -11.79 -31.50
N TYR A 649 10.02 -11.08 -30.79
CA TYR A 649 8.79 -10.53 -31.36
C TYR A 649 9.08 -9.38 -32.32
N ASP A 650 9.97 -8.46 -31.93
CA ASP A 650 10.41 -7.38 -32.80
C ASP A 650 11.18 -7.91 -34.01
N LYS A 651 12.08 -8.88 -33.80
CA LYS A 651 12.85 -9.53 -34.87
C LYS A 651 11.92 -10.19 -35.90
N ALA A 652 10.87 -10.89 -35.46
CA ALA A 652 9.85 -11.45 -36.33
C ALA A 652 9.06 -10.36 -37.08
N SER A 653 8.66 -9.30 -36.38
CA SER A 653 7.94 -8.16 -36.97
C SER A 653 8.77 -7.46 -38.05
N TYR A 654 10.06 -7.25 -37.80
CA TYR A 654 10.98 -6.64 -38.75
C TYR A 654 11.26 -7.54 -39.96
N LYS A 655 11.37 -8.86 -39.77
CA LYS A 655 11.47 -9.83 -40.88
C LYS A 655 10.22 -9.80 -41.76
N TYR A 656 9.04 -9.74 -41.16
CA TYR A 656 7.78 -9.64 -41.89
C TYR A 656 7.69 -8.33 -42.70
N ALA A 657 8.02 -7.20 -42.09
CA ALA A 657 8.04 -5.90 -42.76
C ALA A 657 9.06 -5.87 -43.91
N LEU A 658 10.27 -6.44 -43.71
CA LEU A 658 11.29 -6.56 -44.75
C LEU A 658 10.80 -7.40 -45.94
N LYS A 659 10.16 -8.54 -45.69
CA LYS A 659 9.58 -9.40 -46.74
C LYS A 659 8.51 -8.66 -47.55
N THR A 660 7.69 -7.85 -46.89
CA THR A 660 6.66 -7.04 -47.55
C THR A 660 7.27 -5.95 -48.44
N LEU A 661 8.31 -5.26 -47.97
CA LEU A 661 9.04 -4.22 -48.72
C LEU A 661 9.81 -4.74 -49.94
N GLN A 662 10.18 -6.03 -49.93
CA GLN A 662 10.88 -6.68 -51.04
C GLN A 662 9.93 -7.22 -52.12
N LYS A 663 8.64 -7.40 -51.81
CA LYS A 663 7.62 -7.96 -52.72
C LYS A 663 6.85 -6.90 -53.51
N LYS A 664 6.49 -5.80 -52.86
CA LYS A 664 6.15 -4.53 -53.53
C LYS A 664 7.44 -3.89 -53.96
#